data_AF-A0A7K2EVX5-F1
#
_entry.id   AF-A0A7K2EVX5-F1
#
_cell.length_a   1.000
_cell.length_b   1.000
_cell.length_c   1.000
_cell.angle_alpha   90.00
_cell.angle_beta   90.00
_cell.angle_gamma   90.00
#
_symmetry.space_group_name_H-M   'P 1'
#
loop_
_entity.id
_entity.type
_entity.pdbx_description
1 polymer ?
#
loop_
_entity_poly.entity_id
_entity_poly.type
_entity_poly.pdbx_seq_one_letter_code
_entity_poly.pdbx_strand_id
1 'polypeptide(L)'
;MIMIKQISALDEGCRTVLARCPVAAFGYRDRDGTSRTTFIGGTPGFARALSPTRISLPLPDAGDPRGRGPLPGAGDPHGPVSLFFLLPGVGEILRVNGTAAGRKGGQVSVDVTEAYVHCAQAVLRSGLWQPPHGSLAPAPPPAEDGPLSGPGVADFLAAAPFLALSTWDSSGGSDTSPRGDREAVARILDGRTLVIPDRKGNKRADTLHNLLQDDRLSFAALVPGRSGVLHVHGRGAITDDPALLETMALRGMPPHLALLIDVEHAEVTGNDALVRSRLWSPGAHPDPATMPDLMALGAEHLASNVSASPGGPPAFLLRAVGAVPGVSRLLRRVMDRAYRSGLRKEGYEDIRPRRGGQGKGSPHRAATDPAEGEHPLREVRVAEIRRETPSTVTLALEDVGRNRGPFDFLPGQFFTLVADIDGRPVRRAYSASSAPGSSRLEVTVKHVGSGRFSTHVHRGLRVDDRLAVRGPSGSFHAGPRPPRDTVLIAAGSGVTPMMSMIRARIADRTGPDRIALLCSSRDTEEIIFAGELSRLARDFPDRLSVTHVLTRRDGRLDADGVERWLTSRSPAGDAHYYVCGPEPLMDVVRSVLAGRGVPDEQVHRERYTSGADTGSATTVPQEMTVEEDGRALGTVMVEPGQTLLEAGLAAGLAMPHSCTVGNCGDCMVRLRGGEVVQGEPNCLTPQQKSEGYVLTCVGCPLSGVTVDIADP
;
A
#
# COMPACT_ATOMS: atom_id res chain seq x y z
N MET A 1 39.99 2.10 -23.14
CA MET A 1 40.00 3.38 -22.40
C MET A 1 38.69 3.46 -21.61
N ILE A 2 38.70 3.11 -20.32
CA ILE A 2 37.51 3.21 -19.47
C ILE A 2 37.25 4.70 -19.27
N MET A 3 36.20 5.21 -19.90
CA MET A 3 35.84 6.63 -19.83
C MET A 3 35.24 6.93 -18.45
N ILE A 4 36.06 7.46 -17.55
CA ILE A 4 35.72 7.71 -16.16
C ILE A 4 34.69 8.84 -16.12
N LYS A 5 33.44 8.55 -15.73
CA LYS A 5 32.39 9.55 -15.45
C LYS A 5 32.30 9.90 -13.96
N GLN A 6 33.25 9.42 -13.17
CA GLN A 6 33.31 9.57 -11.72
C GLN A 6 34.02 10.85 -11.32
N ILE A 7 33.49 11.53 -10.31
CA ILE A 7 34.10 12.67 -9.66
C ILE A 7 34.29 12.36 -8.16
N SER A 8 35.29 12.97 -7.53
CA SER A 8 35.58 12.79 -6.10
C SER A 8 34.89 13.80 -5.18
N ALA A 9 34.19 14.79 -5.76
CA ALA A 9 33.48 15.83 -5.02
C ALA A 9 32.17 16.20 -5.73
N LEU A 10 31.10 16.40 -4.95
CA LEU A 10 29.78 16.81 -5.40
C LEU A 10 29.81 18.23 -5.98
N ASP A 11 29.58 18.31 -7.29
CA ASP A 11 29.30 19.57 -7.98
C ASP A 11 27.87 20.06 -7.73
N GLU A 12 27.52 21.20 -8.32
CA GLU A 12 26.21 21.82 -8.14
C GLU A 12 25.05 20.97 -8.69
N GLY A 13 25.29 20.23 -9.77
CA GLY A 13 24.31 19.30 -10.34
C GLY A 13 24.01 18.15 -9.39
N CYS A 14 25.04 17.55 -8.79
CA CYS A 14 24.88 16.51 -7.77
C CYS A 14 24.09 17.03 -6.56
N ARG A 15 24.41 18.23 -6.07
CA ARG A 15 23.69 18.85 -4.94
C ARG A 15 22.23 19.13 -5.26
N THR A 16 21.94 19.57 -6.49
CA THR A 16 20.57 19.79 -6.96
C THR A 16 19.76 18.48 -6.95
N VAL A 17 20.38 17.37 -7.34
CA VAL A 17 19.74 16.05 -7.29
C VAL A 17 19.47 15.65 -5.84
N LEU A 18 20.46 15.76 -4.94
CA LEU A 18 20.29 15.44 -3.50
C LEU A 18 19.16 16.25 -2.86
N ALA A 19 19.05 17.54 -3.19
CA ALA A 19 18.01 18.42 -2.68
C ALA A 19 16.59 18.05 -3.13
N ARG A 20 16.44 17.28 -4.22
CA ARG A 20 15.14 16.95 -4.82
C ARG A 20 14.77 15.48 -4.67
N CYS A 21 15.73 14.59 -4.49
CA CYS A 21 15.46 13.16 -4.30
C CYS A 21 14.76 12.92 -2.95
N PRO A 22 13.60 12.23 -2.94
CA PRO A 22 12.92 11.89 -1.71
C PRO A 22 13.46 10.59 -1.08
N VAL A 23 14.11 9.72 -1.86
CA VAL A 23 14.55 8.39 -1.40
C VAL A 23 15.94 8.05 -1.96
N ALA A 24 16.74 7.33 -1.19
CA ALA A 24 17.94 6.64 -1.68
C ALA A 24 18.00 5.21 -1.18
N ALA A 25 18.57 4.33 -2.00
CA ALA A 25 19.11 3.07 -1.50
C ALA A 25 20.42 3.34 -0.74
N PHE A 26 20.61 2.66 0.38
CA PHE A 26 21.77 2.81 1.25
C PHE A 26 22.31 1.44 1.62
N GLY A 27 23.51 1.14 1.12
CA GLY A 27 24.29 -0.05 1.47
C GLY A 27 25.40 0.29 2.46
N TYR A 28 25.47 -0.46 3.55
CA TYR A 28 26.50 -0.31 4.57
C TYR A 28 26.78 -1.64 5.28
N ARG A 29 27.91 -1.71 5.98
CA ARG A 29 28.12 -2.74 7.01
C ARG A 29 27.90 -2.12 8.38
N ASP A 30 27.20 -2.83 9.25
CA ASP A 30 27.13 -2.42 10.65
C ASP A 30 28.43 -2.76 11.39
N ARG A 31 28.50 -2.35 12.67
CA ARG A 31 29.68 -2.58 13.51
C ARG A 31 29.97 -4.06 13.78
N ASP A 32 28.97 -4.92 13.65
CA ASP A 32 29.12 -6.37 13.79
C ASP A 32 29.60 -7.01 12.47
N GLY A 33 29.76 -6.21 11.41
CA GLY A 33 30.24 -6.64 10.11
C GLY A 33 29.14 -7.24 9.23
N THR A 34 27.87 -7.10 9.60
CA THR A 34 26.73 -7.58 8.82
C THR A 34 26.46 -6.63 7.66
N SER A 35 26.36 -7.17 6.45
CA SER A 35 25.98 -6.41 5.26
C SER A 35 24.49 -6.04 5.29
N ARG A 36 24.19 -4.75 5.10
CA ARG A 36 22.84 -4.19 5.14
C ARG A 36 22.58 -3.35 3.89
N THR A 37 21.41 -3.53 3.29
CA THR A 37 20.88 -2.63 2.25
C THR A 37 19.45 -2.26 2.60
N THR A 38 19.10 -0.99 2.48
CA THR A 38 17.73 -0.50 2.72
C THR A 38 17.45 0.77 1.92
N PHE A 39 16.21 1.27 1.98
CA PHE A 39 15.81 2.55 1.44
C PHE A 39 15.57 3.56 2.57
N ILE A 40 16.16 4.75 2.43
CA ILE A 40 16.13 5.82 3.43
C ILE A 40 15.55 7.12 2.86
N GLY A 41 15.12 8.02 3.74
CA GLY A 41 14.56 9.33 3.40
C GLY A 41 13.05 9.44 3.67
N GLY A 42 12.30 9.84 2.66
CA GLY A 42 10.85 10.01 2.67
C GLY A 42 10.38 11.41 2.31
N THR A 43 11.27 12.38 2.22
CA THR A 43 10.95 13.76 1.81
C THR A 43 12.05 14.29 0.91
N PRO A 44 11.73 15.05 -0.15
CA PRO A 44 12.74 15.72 -0.96
C PRO A 44 13.75 16.49 -0.09
N GLY A 45 15.04 16.32 -0.39
CA GLY A 45 16.12 17.01 0.34
C GLY A 45 16.47 16.41 1.70
N PHE A 46 16.07 15.16 1.95
CA PHE A 46 16.47 14.43 3.18
C PHE A 46 18.00 14.28 3.28
N ALA A 47 18.70 14.16 2.15
CA ALA A 47 20.16 14.12 2.08
C ALA A 47 20.73 15.53 1.90
N ARG A 48 21.49 16.01 2.89
CA ARG A 48 22.04 17.36 2.89
C ARG A 48 23.53 17.34 2.56
N ALA A 49 23.94 18.03 1.51
CA ALA A 49 25.36 18.28 1.26
C ALA A 49 25.89 19.32 2.27
N LEU A 50 26.82 18.90 3.14
CA LEU A 50 27.48 19.76 4.12
C LEU A 50 28.70 20.46 3.49
N SER A 51 29.35 19.79 2.54
CA SER A 51 30.44 20.30 1.72
C SER A 51 30.45 19.54 0.38
N PRO A 52 31.31 19.89 -0.58
CA PRO A 52 31.49 19.09 -1.80
C PRO A 52 31.89 17.63 -1.52
N THR A 53 32.50 17.34 -0.38
CA THR A 53 33.01 16.00 -0.03
C THR A 53 32.31 15.37 1.16
N ARG A 54 31.20 15.95 1.65
CA ARG A 54 30.49 15.44 2.83
C ARG A 54 28.99 15.64 2.74
N ILE A 55 28.23 14.58 3.01
CA ILE A 55 26.77 14.61 3.12
C ILE A 55 26.29 14.15 4.50
N SER A 56 25.09 14.57 4.89
CA SER A 56 24.38 14.13 6.09
C SER A 56 23.07 13.43 5.69
N LEU A 57 22.79 12.30 6.34
CA LEU A 57 21.65 11.45 6.08
C LEU A 57 20.90 11.11 7.39
N PRO A 58 19.57 11.23 7.45
CA PRO A 58 18.78 10.74 8.57
C PRO A 58 18.77 9.20 8.59
N LEU A 59 19.05 8.63 9.76
CA LEU A 59 18.79 7.23 10.07
C LEU A 59 17.95 7.14 11.35
N PRO A 60 16.91 6.28 11.42
CA PRO A 60 16.15 6.06 12.64
C PRO A 60 17.06 5.57 13.78
N ASP A 61 16.86 6.06 15.01
CA ASP A 61 17.65 5.64 16.18
C ASP A 61 17.35 4.19 16.59
N ALA A 62 18.40 3.45 16.97
CA ALA A 62 18.32 2.06 17.45
C ALA A 62 17.43 1.89 18.69
N GLY A 63 17.13 2.98 19.40
CA GLY A 63 16.36 3.00 20.64
C GLY A 63 15.05 3.79 20.56
N ASP A 64 14.32 3.80 19.44
CA ASP A 64 12.93 4.29 19.48
C ASP A 64 12.12 3.41 20.45
N PRO A 65 11.58 3.96 21.56
CA PRO A 65 10.79 3.20 22.54
C PRO A 65 9.51 2.58 21.95
N ARG A 66 9.18 2.88 20.69
CA ARG A 66 8.04 2.32 19.92
C ARG A 66 8.33 1.00 19.21
N GLY A 67 9.52 0.41 19.37
CA GLY A 67 9.93 -0.78 18.60
C GLY A 67 10.15 -0.51 17.10
N ARG A 68 10.20 0.77 16.71
CA ARG A 68 10.42 1.27 15.34
C ARG A 68 11.87 1.70 15.13
N GLY A 69 12.79 0.96 15.74
CA GLY A 69 14.21 1.10 15.44
C GLY A 69 14.49 0.80 13.96
N PRO A 70 15.73 0.93 13.50
CA PRO A 70 16.13 0.32 12.23
C PRO A 70 15.82 -1.20 12.29
N LEU A 71 15.86 -1.91 11.16
CA LEU A 71 15.64 -3.38 11.07
C LEU A 71 16.12 -4.06 12.37
N PRO A 72 15.40 -5.00 12.99
CA PRO A 72 15.90 -5.67 14.18
C PRO A 72 17.37 -6.12 13.99
N GLY A 73 18.30 -5.50 14.73
CA GLY A 73 19.75 -5.71 14.58
C GLY A 73 20.50 -4.86 13.53
N ALA A 74 19.89 -3.84 12.91
CA ALA A 74 20.59 -2.89 12.04
C ALA A 74 21.42 -1.94 12.90
N GLY A 75 22.68 -2.31 13.09
CA GLY A 75 23.65 -1.48 13.79
C GLY A 75 24.01 -0.21 13.00
N ASP A 76 24.76 0.67 13.64
CA ASP A 76 25.21 1.90 13.01
C ASP A 76 26.15 1.61 11.83
N PRO A 77 25.99 2.34 10.70
CA PRO A 77 26.90 2.24 9.57
C PRO A 77 28.34 2.48 9.99
N HIS A 78 29.23 1.60 9.53
CA HIS A 78 30.64 1.66 9.81
C HIS A 78 31.46 1.42 8.54
N GLY A 79 32.51 2.21 8.34
CA GLY A 79 33.41 2.03 7.21
C GLY A 79 32.78 2.39 5.86
N PRO A 80 33.09 1.64 4.77
CA PRO A 80 32.65 1.96 3.43
C PRO A 80 31.12 1.83 3.26
N VAL A 81 30.53 2.86 2.64
CA VAL A 81 29.10 2.94 2.35
C VAL A 81 28.85 3.39 0.92
N SER A 82 27.72 2.98 0.37
CA SER A 82 27.34 3.32 -1.00
C SER A 82 25.85 3.62 -1.11
N LEU A 83 25.53 4.59 -1.96
CA LEU A 83 24.18 5.08 -2.14
C LEU A 83 23.84 5.22 -3.61
N PHE A 84 22.55 5.10 -3.89
CA PHE A 84 22.00 5.66 -5.10
C PHE A 84 20.67 6.36 -4.84
N PHE A 85 20.46 7.49 -5.50
CA PHE A 85 19.34 8.38 -5.27
C PHE A 85 18.29 8.21 -6.35
N LEU A 86 17.07 7.92 -5.91
CA LEU A 86 15.92 7.72 -6.77
C LEU A 86 15.12 9.00 -6.88
N LEU A 87 14.97 9.49 -8.10
CA LEU A 87 14.12 10.64 -8.41
C LEU A 87 12.88 10.15 -9.18
N PRO A 88 11.66 10.29 -8.64
CA PRO A 88 10.45 9.76 -9.24
C PRO A 88 10.26 10.22 -10.69
N GLY A 89 9.95 9.28 -11.58
CA GLY A 89 9.73 9.54 -13.00
C GLY A 89 11.00 9.76 -13.84
N VAL A 90 12.19 9.73 -13.23
CA VAL A 90 13.48 9.85 -13.94
C VAL A 90 14.19 8.49 -14.00
N GLY A 91 14.69 8.14 -15.18
CA GLY A 91 15.31 6.83 -15.42
C GLY A 91 16.71 6.73 -14.82
N GLU A 92 17.50 7.78 -15.01
CA GLU A 92 18.87 7.88 -14.52
C GLU A 92 18.95 8.07 -13.00
N ILE A 93 20.05 7.62 -12.42
CA ILE A 93 20.24 7.60 -10.97
C ILE A 93 21.58 8.26 -10.63
N LEU A 94 21.63 9.10 -9.60
CA LEU A 94 22.90 9.57 -9.04
C LEU A 94 23.41 8.55 -8.02
N ARG A 95 24.64 8.08 -8.19
CA ARG A 95 25.34 7.21 -7.23
C ARG A 95 26.36 8.01 -6.45
N VAL A 96 26.46 7.74 -5.15
CA VAL A 96 27.42 8.38 -4.24
C VAL A 96 27.99 7.30 -3.32
N ASN A 97 29.30 7.07 -3.41
CA ASN A 97 30.04 6.17 -2.56
C ASN A 97 30.94 6.98 -1.62
N GLY A 98 31.22 6.42 -0.46
CA GLY A 98 31.96 7.12 0.58
C GLY A 98 32.26 6.26 1.79
N THR A 99 32.63 6.92 2.89
CA THR A 99 32.90 6.29 4.17
C THR A 99 32.03 6.93 5.25
N ALA A 100 31.42 6.13 6.12
CA ALA A 100 30.68 6.63 7.28
C ALA A 100 31.63 7.33 8.26
N ALA A 101 31.41 8.62 8.49
CA ALA A 101 32.26 9.49 9.31
C ALA A 101 31.75 9.67 10.77
N GLY A 102 30.65 8.99 11.12
CA GLY A 102 30.06 8.99 12.46
C GLY A 102 28.56 9.35 12.49
N ARG A 103 27.94 9.08 13.64
CA ARG A 103 26.51 9.33 13.89
C ARG A 103 26.31 10.34 15.02
N LYS A 104 25.42 11.32 14.83
CA LYS A 104 25.04 12.29 15.86
C LYS A 104 23.54 12.63 15.73
N GLY A 105 22.76 12.39 16.79
CA GLY A 105 21.34 12.77 16.85
C GLY A 105 20.49 12.22 15.69
N GLY A 106 20.58 10.91 15.42
CA GLY A 106 19.86 10.28 14.30
C GLY A 106 20.36 10.65 12.91
N GLN A 107 21.50 11.33 12.77
CA GLN A 107 22.12 11.66 11.49
C GLN A 107 23.45 10.94 11.34
N VAL A 108 23.68 10.33 10.18
CA VAL A 108 24.99 9.80 9.77
C VAL A 108 25.62 10.74 8.76
N SER A 109 26.89 11.09 9.01
CA SER A 109 27.71 11.81 8.04
C SER A 109 28.46 10.82 7.15
N VAL A 110 28.52 11.10 5.85
CA VAL A 110 29.26 10.32 4.87
C VAL A 110 30.29 11.21 4.19
N ASP A 111 31.55 10.80 4.26
CA ASP A 111 32.65 11.38 3.50
C ASP A 111 32.62 10.81 2.09
N VAL A 112 32.28 11.65 1.12
CA VAL A 112 32.12 11.28 -0.28
C VAL A 112 33.49 11.05 -0.91
N THR A 113 33.66 9.87 -1.50
CA THR A 113 34.86 9.49 -2.26
C THR A 113 34.59 9.43 -3.75
N GLU A 114 33.35 9.16 -4.13
CA GLU A 114 32.94 9.00 -5.52
C GLU A 114 31.48 9.43 -5.72
N ALA A 115 31.21 10.16 -6.80
CA ALA A 115 29.86 10.40 -7.30
C ALA A 115 29.82 10.26 -8.83
N TYR A 116 28.73 9.71 -9.35
CA TYR A 116 28.52 9.57 -10.81
C TYR A 116 27.08 9.26 -11.16
N VAL A 117 26.71 9.56 -12.42
CA VAL A 117 25.40 9.23 -12.96
C VAL A 117 25.40 7.82 -13.54
N HIS A 118 24.46 7.00 -13.05
CA HIS A 118 24.16 5.67 -13.56
C HIS A 118 23.07 5.73 -14.64
N CYS A 119 23.22 4.90 -15.67
CA CYS A 119 22.28 4.85 -16.78
C CYS A 119 20.88 4.35 -16.37
N ALA A 120 19.89 4.66 -17.20
CA ALA A 120 18.49 4.40 -16.94
C ALA A 120 18.03 2.94 -17.13
N GLN A 121 18.89 2.03 -17.61
CA GLN A 121 18.45 0.70 -18.07
C GLN A 121 17.76 -0.12 -16.98
N ALA A 122 18.28 -0.17 -15.75
CA ALA A 122 17.65 -0.92 -14.65
C ALA A 122 16.24 -0.38 -14.31
N VAL A 123 16.08 0.93 -14.25
CA VAL A 123 14.81 1.60 -13.96
C VAL A 123 13.81 1.42 -15.10
N LEU A 124 14.27 1.53 -16.35
CA LEU A 124 13.42 1.35 -17.53
C LEU A 124 12.96 -0.09 -17.70
N ARG A 125 13.86 -1.08 -17.51
CA ARG A 125 13.52 -2.51 -17.59
C ARG A 125 12.50 -2.93 -16.54
N SER A 126 12.69 -2.45 -15.31
CA SER A 126 11.82 -2.77 -14.19
C SER A 126 10.44 -2.11 -14.24
N GLY A 127 10.26 -1.12 -15.11
CA GLY A 127 9.06 -0.30 -15.08
C GLY A 127 8.84 0.34 -13.70
N LEU A 128 9.91 0.69 -12.97
CA LEU A 128 9.86 1.12 -11.56
C LEU A 128 8.84 2.24 -11.30
N TRP A 129 8.63 3.12 -12.29
CA TRP A 129 7.70 4.25 -12.22
C TRP A 129 6.33 3.98 -12.83
N GLN A 130 6.12 2.80 -13.38
CA GLN A 130 4.86 2.35 -13.95
C GLN A 130 4.07 1.60 -12.86
N PRO A 131 2.73 1.64 -12.91
CA PRO A 131 1.94 0.71 -12.12
C PRO A 131 2.37 -0.74 -12.44
N PRO A 132 2.35 -1.65 -11.45
CA PRO A 132 2.79 -3.03 -11.67
C PRO A 132 2.01 -3.68 -12.83
N HIS A 133 2.73 -4.31 -13.75
CA HIS A 133 2.12 -5.04 -14.87
C HIS A 133 1.65 -6.41 -14.38
N GLY A 134 0.34 -6.56 -14.18
CA GLY A 134 -0.30 -7.85 -13.94
C GLY A 134 -0.14 -8.40 -12.52
N SER A 135 -1.17 -9.11 -12.06
CA SER A 135 -1.08 -9.92 -10.86
C SER A 135 -0.24 -11.15 -11.16
N LEU A 136 0.98 -11.22 -10.65
CA LEU A 136 1.65 -12.52 -10.54
C LEU A 136 0.87 -13.35 -9.51
N ALA A 137 0.50 -14.57 -9.87
CA ALA A 137 -0.04 -15.54 -8.91
C ALA A 137 0.91 -15.64 -7.70
N PRO A 138 0.40 -15.91 -6.48
CA PRO A 138 1.25 -16.15 -5.31
C PRO A 138 2.31 -17.17 -5.68
N ALA A 139 3.58 -16.87 -5.36
CA ALA A 139 4.64 -17.82 -5.65
C ALA A 139 4.41 -19.03 -4.73
N PRO A 140 4.46 -20.27 -5.26
CA PRO A 140 4.45 -21.43 -4.38
C PRO A 140 5.59 -21.28 -3.37
N PRO A 141 5.35 -21.60 -2.09
CA PRO A 141 6.41 -21.55 -1.09
C PRO A 141 7.56 -22.47 -1.54
N PRO A 142 8.82 -22.14 -1.18
CA PRO A 142 9.93 -23.02 -1.49
C PRO A 142 9.65 -24.43 -0.96
N ALA A 143 10.07 -25.45 -1.72
CA ALA A 143 9.82 -26.85 -1.39
C ALA A 143 10.53 -27.32 -0.09
N GLU A 144 11.56 -26.58 0.33
CA GLU A 144 12.38 -26.85 1.50
C GLU A 144 12.33 -25.67 2.49
N ASP A 145 12.33 -25.99 3.79
CA ASP A 145 12.41 -24.99 4.85
C ASP A 145 13.78 -24.28 4.83
N GLY A 146 13.78 -22.95 4.90
CA GLY A 146 15.00 -22.15 4.86
C GLY A 146 14.71 -20.65 5.04
N PRO A 147 15.72 -19.78 4.95
CA PRO A 147 15.54 -18.34 5.17
C PRO A 147 14.57 -17.70 4.17
N LEU A 148 14.30 -18.34 3.03
CA LEU A 148 13.34 -17.88 2.03
C LEU A 148 11.89 -18.33 2.31
N SER A 149 11.65 -19.22 3.28
CA SER A 149 10.29 -19.63 3.68
C SER A 149 9.62 -18.66 4.66
N GLY A 150 10.29 -17.55 4.98
CA GLY A 150 9.76 -16.49 5.84
C GLY A 150 8.45 -15.88 5.31
N PRO A 151 7.55 -15.39 6.21
CA PRO A 151 6.26 -14.85 5.82
C PRO A 151 6.36 -13.77 4.73
N GLY A 152 5.73 -14.03 3.58
CA GLY A 152 5.65 -13.09 2.47
C GLY A 152 6.93 -12.89 1.66
N VAL A 153 8.05 -13.55 2.00
CA VAL A 153 9.35 -13.39 1.29
C VAL A 153 9.24 -13.86 -0.16
N ALA A 154 8.74 -15.07 -0.40
CA ALA A 154 8.60 -15.63 -1.76
C ALA A 154 7.66 -14.79 -2.65
N ASP A 155 6.49 -14.41 -2.11
CA ASP A 155 5.53 -13.52 -2.77
C ASP A 155 6.12 -12.13 -3.09
N PHE A 156 7.02 -11.63 -2.24
CA PHE A 156 7.66 -10.35 -2.46
C PHE A 156 8.73 -10.45 -3.55
N LEU A 157 9.58 -11.49 -3.50
CA LEU A 157 10.59 -11.76 -4.53
C LEU A 157 9.97 -11.90 -5.92
N ALA A 158 8.93 -12.72 -6.04
CA ALA A 158 8.24 -12.93 -7.31
C ALA A 158 7.66 -11.63 -7.88
N ALA A 159 7.19 -10.74 -7.01
CA ALA A 159 6.60 -9.46 -7.42
C ALA A 159 7.62 -8.32 -7.58
N ALA A 160 8.90 -8.50 -7.27
CA ALA A 160 9.88 -7.42 -7.19
C ALA A 160 10.67 -7.27 -8.50
N PRO A 161 10.37 -6.27 -9.35
CA PRO A 161 11.11 -6.04 -10.59
C PRO A 161 12.38 -5.23 -10.38
N PHE A 162 12.62 -4.68 -9.18
CA PHE A 162 13.74 -3.79 -8.90
C PHE A 162 14.36 -4.09 -7.55
N LEU A 163 15.69 -4.07 -7.46
CA LEU A 163 16.42 -4.14 -6.20
C LEU A 163 17.69 -3.27 -6.20
N ALA A 164 18.13 -2.93 -5.00
CA ALA A 164 19.43 -2.35 -4.74
C ALA A 164 20.36 -3.43 -4.18
N LEU A 165 21.45 -3.77 -4.87
CA LEU A 165 22.40 -4.80 -4.47
C LEU A 165 23.72 -4.16 -4.01
N SER A 166 24.06 -4.32 -2.74
CA SER A 166 25.27 -3.80 -2.11
C SER A 166 26.35 -4.86 -1.96
N THR A 167 27.58 -4.48 -2.32
CA THR A 167 28.79 -5.31 -2.25
C THR A 167 29.99 -4.47 -1.82
N TRP A 168 31.05 -5.11 -1.32
CA TRP A 168 32.25 -4.46 -0.79
C TRP A 168 33.50 -5.13 -1.35
N ASP A 169 34.57 -4.36 -1.52
CA ASP A 169 35.90 -4.91 -1.81
C ASP A 169 36.76 -4.99 -0.55
N SER A 170 37.91 -5.66 -0.66
CA SER A 170 38.87 -5.82 0.45
C SER A 170 39.68 -4.56 0.76
N SER A 171 39.64 -3.56 -0.12
CA SER A 171 40.40 -2.30 -0.03
C SER A 171 39.61 -1.13 0.57
N GLY A 172 38.41 -1.40 1.07
CA GLY A 172 37.56 -0.38 1.67
C GLY A 172 36.66 0.36 0.68
N GLY A 173 36.42 -0.20 -0.51
CA GLY A 173 35.38 0.25 -1.43
C GLY A 173 34.04 -0.43 -1.17
N SER A 174 32.97 0.20 -1.65
CA SER A 174 31.63 -0.39 -1.66
C SER A 174 30.81 0.11 -2.84
N ASP A 175 29.85 -0.70 -3.26
CA ASP A 175 29.01 -0.42 -4.42
C ASP A 175 27.57 -0.91 -4.18
N THR A 176 26.59 -0.01 -4.25
CA THR A 176 25.15 -0.34 -4.19
C THR A 176 24.54 -0.18 -5.58
N SER A 177 24.43 -1.27 -6.32
CA SER A 177 24.06 -1.32 -7.74
C SER A 177 22.55 -1.48 -7.92
N PRO A 178 21.90 -0.68 -8.78
CA PRO A 178 20.50 -0.91 -9.14
C PRO A 178 20.37 -2.09 -10.10
N ARG A 179 19.55 -3.07 -9.75
CA ARG A 179 19.16 -4.19 -10.62
C ARG A 179 17.69 -4.05 -10.96
N GLY A 180 17.34 -4.38 -12.20
CA GLY A 180 15.95 -4.32 -12.63
C GLY A 180 15.69 -5.17 -13.85
N ASP A 181 14.56 -5.87 -13.83
CA ASP A 181 14.06 -6.76 -14.87
C ASP A 181 12.53 -6.60 -15.01
N ARG A 182 11.95 -7.01 -16.14
CA ARG A 182 10.52 -6.81 -16.45
C ARG A 182 9.61 -7.63 -15.52
N GLU A 183 10.08 -8.81 -15.14
CA GLU A 183 9.44 -9.72 -14.17
C GLU A 183 10.17 -9.63 -12.83
N ALA A 184 10.27 -10.73 -12.07
CA ALA A 184 11.10 -10.80 -10.89
C ALA A 184 12.59 -10.60 -11.23
N VAL A 185 13.24 -9.67 -10.54
CA VAL A 185 14.69 -9.41 -10.70
C VAL A 185 15.56 -10.53 -10.13
N ALA A 186 15.02 -11.32 -9.19
CA ALA A 186 15.66 -12.45 -8.55
C ALA A 186 14.72 -13.66 -8.58
N ARG A 187 15.27 -14.87 -8.76
CA ARG A 187 14.49 -16.11 -8.77
C ARG A 187 14.94 -17.03 -7.65
N ILE A 188 13.98 -17.75 -7.06
CA ILE A 188 14.23 -18.77 -6.05
C ILE A 188 14.61 -20.06 -6.76
N LEU A 189 15.75 -20.65 -6.37
CA LEU A 189 16.17 -21.97 -6.83
C LEU A 189 15.76 -23.07 -5.83
N ASP A 190 15.89 -22.79 -4.54
CA ASP A 190 15.52 -23.68 -3.43
C ASP A 190 15.22 -22.85 -2.15
N GLY A 191 15.07 -23.50 -0.98
CA GLY A 191 14.75 -22.83 0.29
C GLY A 191 15.79 -21.82 0.80
N ARG A 192 16.99 -21.79 0.21
CA ARG A 192 18.12 -20.96 0.63
C ARG A 192 18.83 -20.24 -0.53
N THR A 193 18.68 -20.69 -1.77
CA THR A 193 19.43 -20.16 -2.91
C THR A 193 18.59 -19.26 -3.80
N LEU A 194 19.11 -18.07 -4.11
CA LEU A 194 18.57 -17.18 -5.14
C LEU A 194 19.52 -17.10 -6.35
N VAL A 195 18.96 -16.78 -7.52
CA VAL A 195 19.72 -16.40 -8.71
C VAL A 195 19.29 -15.03 -9.23
N ILE A 196 20.26 -14.18 -9.58
CA ILE A 196 20.05 -12.86 -10.19
C ILE A 196 20.82 -12.80 -11.52
N PRO A 197 20.15 -12.59 -12.68
CA PRO A 197 20.84 -12.46 -13.95
C PRO A 197 21.63 -11.13 -14.03
N ASP A 198 22.88 -11.16 -14.49
CA ASP A 198 23.64 -9.94 -14.75
C ASP A 198 23.23 -9.33 -16.10
N ARG A 199 22.24 -8.43 -16.04
CA ARG A 199 21.74 -7.69 -17.20
C ARG A 199 22.65 -6.51 -17.52
N LYS A 200 22.89 -6.21 -18.81
CA LYS A 200 23.88 -5.18 -19.20
C LYS A 200 23.41 -3.81 -18.72
N GLY A 201 24.34 -3.01 -18.21
CA GLY A 201 24.05 -1.70 -17.63
C GLY A 201 25.02 -0.62 -18.08
N ASN A 202 25.52 0.15 -17.10
CA ASN A 202 26.50 1.22 -17.28
C ASN A 202 27.91 0.74 -17.70
N LYS A 203 28.06 -0.53 -18.08
CA LYS A 203 29.33 -1.20 -18.39
C LYS A 203 30.36 -1.14 -17.26
N ARG A 204 29.91 -1.04 -16.00
CA ARG A 204 30.75 -1.27 -14.82
C ARG A 204 30.50 -2.66 -14.27
N ALA A 205 31.54 -3.27 -13.72
CA ALA A 205 31.51 -4.61 -13.14
C ALA A 205 31.84 -4.58 -11.63
N ASP A 206 31.50 -3.48 -10.94
CA ASP A 206 31.87 -3.26 -9.53
C ASP A 206 31.41 -4.42 -8.64
N THR A 207 30.14 -4.85 -8.78
CA THR A 207 29.60 -6.00 -8.03
C THR A 207 30.39 -7.28 -8.26
N LEU A 208 30.74 -7.61 -9.52
CA LEU A 208 31.49 -8.82 -9.83
C LEU A 208 32.92 -8.74 -9.26
N HIS A 209 33.56 -7.58 -9.39
CA HIS A 209 34.91 -7.37 -8.85
C HIS A 209 34.93 -7.48 -7.32
N ASN A 210 33.94 -6.89 -6.66
CA ASN A 210 33.78 -6.94 -5.20
C ASN A 210 33.59 -8.38 -4.72
N LEU A 211 32.70 -9.16 -5.36
CA LEU A 211 32.41 -10.55 -4.99
C LEU A 211 33.57 -11.51 -5.19
N LEU A 212 34.54 -11.19 -6.06
CA LEU A 212 35.78 -11.95 -6.18
C LEU A 212 36.73 -11.73 -5.00
N GLN A 213 36.53 -10.69 -4.19
CA GLN A 213 37.37 -10.36 -3.03
C GLN A 213 36.65 -10.61 -1.69
N ASP A 214 35.35 -10.35 -1.62
CA ASP A 214 34.51 -10.56 -0.45
C ASP A 214 33.14 -11.05 -0.93
N ASP A 215 32.82 -12.30 -0.60
CA ASP A 215 31.61 -12.98 -1.07
C ASP A 215 30.34 -12.44 -0.39
N ARG A 216 30.44 -11.64 0.67
CA ARG A 216 29.26 -11.14 1.39
C ARG A 216 28.57 -10.01 0.64
N LEU A 217 27.25 -10.11 0.55
CA LEU A 217 26.40 -9.11 -0.08
C LEU A 217 25.13 -8.88 0.74
N SER A 218 24.44 -7.81 0.39
CA SER A 218 23.05 -7.59 0.81
C SER A 218 22.28 -6.90 -0.29
N PHE A 219 20.96 -7.09 -0.31
CA PHE A 219 20.10 -6.31 -1.18
C PHE A 219 18.77 -5.93 -0.54
N ALA A 220 18.16 -4.88 -1.09
CA ALA A 220 16.82 -4.44 -0.76
C ALA A 220 15.96 -4.40 -2.03
N ALA A 221 14.85 -5.15 -2.06
CA ALA A 221 13.97 -5.22 -3.22
C ALA A 221 12.70 -4.36 -3.05
N LEU A 222 12.21 -3.83 -4.17
CA LEU A 222 11.00 -3.00 -4.26
C LEU A 222 9.96 -3.66 -5.17
N VAL A 223 8.69 -3.50 -4.78
CA VAL A 223 7.54 -3.78 -5.63
C VAL A 223 6.81 -2.47 -5.87
N PRO A 224 6.67 -2.00 -7.13
CA PRO A 224 5.89 -0.81 -7.43
C PRO A 224 4.50 -0.85 -6.79
N GLY A 225 4.15 0.20 -6.05
CA GLY A 225 2.88 0.31 -5.33
C GLY A 225 2.83 -0.30 -3.92
N ARG A 226 3.90 -0.96 -3.44
CA ARG A 226 3.99 -1.48 -2.06
C ARG A 226 4.93 -0.62 -1.21
N SER A 227 4.57 -0.35 0.04
CA SER A 227 5.40 0.37 1.02
C SER A 227 6.46 -0.51 1.69
N GLY A 228 6.30 -1.82 1.63
CA GLY A 228 7.27 -2.78 2.16
C GLY A 228 8.57 -2.83 1.37
N VAL A 229 9.63 -3.29 2.03
CA VAL A 229 10.93 -3.62 1.45
C VAL A 229 11.30 -5.02 1.89
N LEU A 230 11.74 -5.84 0.94
CA LEU A 230 12.39 -7.11 1.24
C LEU A 230 13.89 -6.86 1.43
N HIS A 231 14.42 -7.27 2.58
CA HIS A 231 15.83 -7.25 2.91
C HIS A 231 16.40 -8.65 2.84
N VAL A 232 17.54 -8.79 2.17
CA VAL A 232 18.26 -10.06 2.07
C VAL A 232 19.75 -9.82 2.30
N HIS A 233 20.40 -10.70 3.05
CA HIS A 233 21.86 -10.78 3.09
C HIS A 233 22.33 -12.23 3.08
N GLY A 234 23.55 -12.43 2.60
CA GLY A 234 24.15 -13.75 2.44
C GLY A 234 25.44 -13.69 1.64
N ARG A 235 25.76 -14.79 0.97
CA ARG A 235 27.01 -14.95 0.22
C ARG A 235 26.75 -15.15 -1.27
N GLY A 236 27.46 -14.41 -2.09
CA GLY A 236 27.34 -14.42 -3.55
C GLY A 236 28.45 -15.19 -4.23
N ALA A 237 28.10 -15.96 -5.25
CA ALA A 237 29.02 -16.53 -6.22
C ALA A 237 28.62 -16.13 -7.64
N ILE A 238 29.58 -16.06 -8.55
CA ILE A 238 29.35 -15.78 -9.97
C ILE A 238 29.22 -17.12 -10.68
N THR A 239 28.19 -17.30 -11.51
CA THR A 239 28.02 -18.49 -12.34
C THR A 239 27.94 -18.13 -13.83
N ASP A 240 28.57 -18.97 -14.64
CA ASP A 240 28.50 -18.99 -16.09
C ASP A 240 27.88 -20.31 -16.62
N ASP A 241 27.20 -21.08 -15.76
CA ASP A 241 26.56 -22.35 -16.13
C ASP A 241 25.54 -22.15 -17.26
N PRO A 242 25.79 -22.68 -18.47
CA PRO A 242 24.92 -22.46 -19.62
C PRO A 242 23.49 -22.96 -19.40
N ALA A 243 23.30 -24.07 -18.67
CA ALA A 243 21.99 -24.65 -18.44
C ALA A 243 21.13 -23.73 -17.54
N LEU A 244 21.74 -23.19 -16.48
CA LEU A 244 21.07 -22.25 -15.60
C LEU A 244 20.80 -20.90 -16.29
N LEU A 245 21.79 -20.36 -17.02
CA LEU A 245 21.64 -19.09 -17.74
C LEU A 245 20.52 -19.15 -18.78
N GLU A 246 20.36 -20.27 -19.48
CA GLU A 246 19.29 -20.47 -20.47
C GLU A 246 17.89 -20.33 -19.84
N THR A 247 17.71 -20.75 -18.58
CA THR A 247 16.42 -20.57 -17.89
C THR A 247 16.03 -19.09 -17.73
N MET A 248 17.00 -18.17 -17.78
CA MET A 248 16.82 -16.72 -17.64
C MET A 248 16.91 -15.98 -18.99
N ALA A 249 16.89 -16.71 -20.10
CA ALA A 249 16.95 -16.16 -21.44
C ALA A 249 15.72 -15.32 -21.77
N LEU A 250 15.95 -14.17 -22.39
CA LEU A 250 14.89 -13.32 -22.91
C LEU A 250 14.86 -13.46 -24.43
N ARG A 251 13.79 -14.07 -24.95
CA ARG A 251 13.67 -14.41 -26.39
C ARG A 251 14.87 -15.21 -26.91
N GLY A 252 15.30 -16.20 -26.14
CA GLY A 252 16.45 -17.06 -26.50
C GLY A 252 17.81 -16.37 -26.37
N MET A 253 17.90 -15.24 -25.68
CA MET A 253 19.17 -14.59 -25.34
C MET A 253 19.44 -14.72 -23.83
N PRO A 254 20.23 -15.70 -23.39
CA PRO A 254 20.65 -15.83 -22.00
C PRO A 254 21.54 -14.66 -21.56
N PRO A 255 21.52 -14.29 -20.26
CA PRO A 255 22.54 -13.40 -19.70
C PRO A 255 23.93 -14.06 -19.80
N HIS A 256 24.99 -13.25 -19.84
CA HIS A 256 26.35 -13.79 -19.92
C HIS A 256 26.81 -14.42 -18.59
N LEU A 257 26.31 -13.90 -17.47
CA LEU A 257 26.63 -14.33 -16.11
C LEU A 257 25.39 -14.18 -15.24
N ALA A 258 25.36 -14.89 -14.13
CA ALA A 258 24.40 -14.65 -13.05
C ALA A 258 25.09 -14.69 -11.68
N LEU A 259 24.42 -14.14 -10.68
CA LEU A 259 24.82 -14.22 -9.29
C LEU A 259 23.98 -15.29 -8.60
N LEU A 260 24.65 -16.32 -8.05
CA LEU A 260 24.06 -17.24 -7.09
C LEU A 260 24.22 -16.64 -5.71
N ILE A 261 23.17 -16.67 -4.90
CA ILE A 261 23.18 -16.12 -3.55
C ILE A 261 22.75 -17.22 -2.59
N ASP A 262 23.67 -17.66 -1.74
CA ASP A 262 23.37 -18.44 -0.55
C ASP A 262 22.81 -17.49 0.52
N VAL A 263 21.50 -17.53 0.71
CA VAL A 263 20.81 -16.60 1.61
C VAL A 263 21.04 -17.01 3.05
N GLU A 264 21.54 -16.08 3.86
CA GLU A 264 21.68 -16.27 5.30
C GLU A 264 20.44 -15.76 6.03
N HIS A 265 19.82 -14.70 5.51
CA HIS A 265 18.62 -14.08 6.08
C HIS A 265 17.78 -13.36 5.01
N ALA A 266 16.45 -13.47 5.13
CA ALA A 266 15.51 -12.70 4.34
C ALA A 266 14.29 -12.28 5.18
N GLU A 267 13.87 -11.03 5.07
CA GLU A 267 12.70 -10.51 5.77
C GLU A 267 12.00 -9.39 4.99
N VAL A 268 10.67 -9.33 5.09
CA VAL A 268 9.88 -8.22 4.56
C VAL A 268 9.51 -7.30 5.71
N THR A 269 9.82 -6.02 5.59
CA THR A 269 9.49 -5.01 6.60
C THR A 269 8.79 -3.81 5.98
N GLY A 270 7.95 -3.11 6.76
CA GLY A 270 7.42 -1.82 6.35
C GLY A 270 8.54 -0.76 6.27
N ASN A 271 8.46 0.17 5.33
CA ASN A 271 9.47 1.21 5.15
C ASN A 271 8.85 2.62 5.11
N ASP A 272 9.03 3.38 6.19
CA ASP A 272 8.50 4.74 6.34
C ASP A 272 9.01 5.72 5.26
N ALA A 273 10.23 5.53 4.75
CA ALA A 273 10.75 6.38 3.68
C ALA A 273 9.94 6.18 2.39
N LEU A 274 9.56 4.94 2.07
CA LEU A 274 8.69 4.67 0.92
C LEU A 274 7.27 5.19 1.13
N VAL A 275 6.70 5.02 2.33
CA VAL A 275 5.37 5.55 2.67
C VAL A 275 5.32 7.07 2.50
N ARG A 276 6.28 7.80 3.09
CA ARG A 276 6.28 9.26 3.08
C ARG A 276 6.60 9.86 1.71
N SER A 277 7.48 9.21 0.95
CA SER A 277 7.91 9.72 -0.36
C SER A 277 6.85 9.61 -1.44
N ARG A 278 5.85 8.73 -1.26
CA ARG A 278 4.77 8.50 -2.23
C ARG A 278 5.33 8.23 -3.64
N LEU A 279 6.40 7.44 -3.75
CA LEU A 279 7.17 7.24 -5.01
C LEU A 279 6.32 6.92 -6.24
N TRP A 280 5.22 6.20 -6.06
CA TRP A 280 4.34 5.75 -7.15
C TRP A 280 3.06 6.56 -7.29
N SER A 281 2.87 7.63 -6.51
CA SER A 281 1.73 8.53 -6.67
C SER A 281 2.03 9.56 -7.75
N PRO A 282 1.20 9.70 -8.80
CA PRO A 282 1.42 10.66 -9.89
C PRO A 282 1.63 12.10 -9.40
N GLY A 283 0.89 12.53 -8.37
CA GLY A 283 1.00 13.86 -7.77
C GLY A 283 2.27 14.12 -6.96
N ALA A 284 3.08 13.09 -6.68
CA ALA A 284 4.37 13.23 -6.00
C ALA A 284 5.54 13.33 -7.00
N HIS A 285 5.29 13.13 -8.30
CA HIS A 285 6.33 13.20 -9.32
C HIS A 285 6.68 14.67 -9.58
N PRO A 286 7.96 15.04 -9.47
CA PRO A 286 8.35 16.42 -9.67
C PRO A 286 8.18 16.80 -11.16
N ASP A 287 7.86 18.06 -11.43
CA ASP A 287 7.71 18.56 -12.80
C ASP A 287 9.00 18.30 -13.60
N PRO A 288 8.95 17.49 -14.68
CA PRO A 288 10.11 17.18 -15.50
C PRO A 288 10.83 18.41 -16.06
N ALA A 289 10.13 19.54 -16.25
CA ALA A 289 10.72 20.79 -16.72
C ALA A 289 11.66 21.43 -15.69
N THR A 290 11.47 21.12 -14.41
CA THR A 290 12.27 21.67 -13.31
C THR A 290 13.42 20.75 -12.90
N MET A 291 13.50 19.53 -13.46
CA MET A 291 14.47 18.51 -13.05
C MET A 291 15.85 18.71 -13.68
N PRO A 292 16.94 18.46 -12.93
CA PRO A 292 18.28 18.45 -13.51
C PRO A 292 18.40 17.34 -14.56
N ASP A 293 19.00 17.66 -15.71
CA ASP A 293 19.27 16.68 -16.75
C ASP A 293 20.49 15.82 -16.34
N LEU A 294 20.22 14.71 -15.65
CA LEU A 294 21.25 13.77 -15.19
C LEU A 294 22.16 13.27 -16.33
N MET A 295 21.67 13.24 -17.57
CA MET A 295 22.51 12.88 -18.70
C MET A 295 23.47 13.98 -19.11
N ALA A 296 23.02 15.24 -19.11
CA ALA A 296 23.91 16.38 -19.29
C ALA A 296 24.96 16.41 -18.17
N LEU A 297 24.54 16.21 -16.92
CA LEU A 297 25.44 16.11 -15.77
C LEU A 297 26.51 15.03 -15.95
N GLY A 298 26.12 13.81 -16.32
CA GLY A 298 27.08 12.73 -16.57
C GLY A 298 28.00 12.97 -17.77
N ALA A 299 27.57 13.74 -18.78
CA ALA A 299 28.41 14.15 -19.90
C ALA A 299 29.42 15.22 -19.49
N GLU A 300 29.03 16.15 -18.61
CA GLU A 300 29.92 17.16 -18.04
C GLU A 300 31.01 16.52 -17.15
N HIS A 301 30.67 15.49 -16.37
CA HIS A 301 31.64 14.72 -15.59
C HIS A 301 32.66 14.03 -16.50
N LEU A 302 32.17 13.40 -17.57
CA LEU A 302 33.04 12.76 -18.56
C LEU A 302 33.99 13.78 -19.22
N ALA A 303 33.46 14.91 -19.68
CA ALA A 303 34.23 15.95 -20.34
C ALA A 303 35.32 16.51 -19.41
N SER A 304 34.97 16.75 -18.14
CA SER A 304 35.91 17.26 -17.14
C SER A 304 37.07 16.29 -16.91
N ASN A 305 36.80 14.98 -16.84
CA ASN A 305 37.83 13.95 -16.68
C ASN A 305 38.71 13.77 -17.92
N VAL A 306 38.14 13.88 -19.12
CA VAL A 306 38.90 13.83 -20.38
C VAL A 306 39.83 15.05 -20.49
N SER A 307 39.37 16.24 -20.13
CA SER A 307 40.20 17.46 -20.13
C SER A 307 41.27 17.45 -19.03
N ALA A 308 41.05 16.75 -17.92
CA ALA A 308 42.05 16.55 -16.88
C ALA A 308 43.10 15.47 -17.22
N SER A 309 42.91 14.70 -18.30
CA SER A 309 43.83 13.66 -18.74
C SER A 309 45.03 14.25 -19.52
N PRO A 310 46.24 13.66 -19.44
CA PRO A 310 47.41 14.14 -20.16
C PRO A 310 47.16 14.20 -21.68
N GLY A 311 47.27 15.39 -22.29
CA GLY A 311 47.01 15.60 -23.72
C GLY A 311 45.54 15.82 -24.11
N GLY A 312 44.64 16.00 -23.14
CA GLY A 312 43.22 16.29 -23.39
C GLY A 312 42.97 17.69 -23.97
N PRO A 313 41.94 17.88 -24.80
CA PRO A 313 41.55 19.20 -25.29
C PRO A 313 41.04 20.10 -24.14
N PRO A 314 41.17 21.45 -24.26
CA PRO A 314 40.74 22.39 -23.23
C PRO A 314 39.25 22.21 -22.84
N ALA A 315 38.94 22.21 -21.55
CA ALA A 315 37.59 21.96 -21.03
C ALA A 315 36.49 22.88 -21.62
N PHE A 316 36.84 24.10 -22.04
CA PHE A 316 35.90 25.03 -22.65
C PHE A 316 35.40 24.58 -24.04
N LEU A 317 36.23 23.84 -24.81
CA LEU A 317 35.88 23.32 -26.13
C LEU A 317 34.83 22.20 -26.05
N LEU A 318 34.85 21.38 -24.99
CA LEU A 318 33.84 20.34 -24.75
C LEU A 318 32.57 20.91 -24.09
N ARG A 319 32.69 21.88 -23.17
CA ARG A 319 31.54 22.55 -22.53
C ARG A 319 30.65 23.31 -23.51
N ALA A 320 31.21 23.80 -24.62
CA ALA A 320 30.46 24.52 -25.65
C ALA A 320 29.34 23.68 -26.32
N VAL A 321 29.43 22.34 -26.30
CA VAL A 321 28.42 21.46 -26.91
C VAL A 321 27.14 21.35 -26.05
N GLY A 322 27.25 21.47 -24.72
CA GLY A 322 26.12 21.41 -23.78
C GLY A 322 25.33 22.71 -23.64
N ALA A 323 25.92 23.85 -24.03
CA ALA A 323 25.35 25.19 -23.86
C ALA A 323 24.46 25.65 -25.04
N VAL A 324 24.36 24.88 -26.12
CA VAL A 324 23.55 25.22 -27.29
C VAL A 324 22.08 24.80 -27.06
N PRO A 325 21.11 25.74 -27.08
CA PRO A 325 19.70 25.42 -26.90
C PRO A 325 19.23 24.37 -27.93
N GLY A 326 18.77 23.21 -27.44
CA GLY A 326 18.26 22.11 -28.28
C GLY A 326 19.22 20.94 -28.50
N VAL A 327 20.52 21.10 -28.25
CA VAL A 327 21.50 19.99 -28.35
C VAL A 327 21.26 18.94 -27.26
N SER A 328 20.87 19.34 -26.05
CA SER A 328 20.46 18.42 -24.98
C SER A 328 19.28 17.52 -25.36
N ARG A 329 18.26 18.08 -26.04
CA ARG A 329 17.12 17.29 -26.55
C ARG A 329 17.53 16.32 -27.65
N LEU A 330 18.47 16.70 -28.52
CA LEU A 330 19.00 15.84 -29.57
C LEU A 330 19.84 14.70 -28.98
N LEU A 331 20.73 15.00 -28.04
CA LEU A 331 21.54 14.01 -27.31
C LEU A 331 20.65 13.02 -26.55
N ARG A 332 19.61 13.49 -25.86
CA ARG A 332 18.62 12.63 -25.20
C ARG A 332 17.94 11.69 -26.19
N ARG A 333 17.50 12.16 -27.36
CA ARG A 333 16.91 11.29 -28.41
C ARG A 333 17.88 10.23 -28.94
N VAL A 334 19.15 10.60 -29.15
CA VAL A 334 20.19 9.65 -29.61
C VAL A 334 20.45 8.59 -28.54
N MET A 335 20.50 9.00 -27.26
CA MET A 335 20.71 8.08 -26.14
C MET A 335 19.50 7.20 -25.85
N ASP A 336 18.27 7.72 -25.89
CA ASP A 336 17.04 6.93 -25.80
C ASP A 336 16.99 5.85 -26.89
N ARG A 337 17.53 6.15 -28.08
CA ARG A 337 17.69 5.19 -29.17
C ARG A 337 18.79 4.16 -28.88
N ALA A 338 19.89 4.57 -28.26
CA ALA A 338 20.97 3.68 -27.82
C ALA A 338 20.49 2.73 -26.69
N TYR A 339 19.75 3.23 -25.70
CA TYR A 339 19.12 2.41 -24.65
C TYR A 339 18.14 1.40 -25.25
N ARG A 340 17.23 1.84 -26.13
CA ARG A 340 16.31 0.94 -26.83
C ARG A 340 17.05 -0.10 -27.67
N SER A 341 18.10 0.30 -28.39
CA SER A 341 18.92 -0.64 -29.16
C SER A 341 19.64 -1.66 -28.27
N GLY A 342 20.17 -1.24 -27.12
CA GLY A 342 20.78 -2.13 -26.13
C GLY A 342 19.77 -3.15 -25.57
N LEU A 343 18.59 -2.68 -25.16
CA LEU A 343 17.52 -3.52 -24.63
C LEU A 343 17.00 -4.52 -25.67
N ARG A 344 16.85 -4.12 -26.94
CA ARG A 344 16.50 -5.05 -28.04
C ARG A 344 17.55 -6.15 -28.23
N LYS A 345 18.84 -5.82 -28.08
CA LYS A 345 19.94 -6.80 -28.15
C LYS A 345 19.99 -7.74 -26.94
N GLU A 346 19.22 -7.45 -25.88
CA GLU A 346 19.03 -8.32 -24.72
C GLU A 346 17.67 -9.04 -24.74
N GLY A 347 16.87 -8.88 -25.81
CA GLY A 347 15.58 -9.57 -25.96
C GLY A 347 14.35 -8.81 -25.49
N TYR A 348 14.48 -7.56 -25.04
CA TYR A 348 13.33 -6.74 -24.65
C TYR A 348 12.60 -6.14 -25.87
N GLU A 349 11.29 -5.95 -25.72
CA GLU A 349 10.44 -5.23 -26.68
C GLU A 349 10.69 -3.71 -26.69
N ASP A 350 10.13 -3.02 -27.69
CA ASP A 350 10.13 -1.54 -27.72
C ASP A 350 9.35 -0.96 -26.54
N ILE A 351 10.07 -0.48 -25.55
CA ILE A 351 9.52 0.37 -24.49
C ILE A 351 9.06 1.69 -25.13
N ARG A 352 7.75 1.91 -25.24
CA ARG A 352 7.17 3.13 -25.83
C ARG A 352 7.56 4.36 -24.98
N PRO A 353 8.07 5.45 -25.58
CA PRO A 353 8.38 6.67 -24.83
C PRO A 353 7.11 7.48 -24.49
N ARG A 354 7.16 8.15 -23.32
CA ARG A 354 6.25 9.23 -22.92
C ARG A 354 6.23 10.30 -24.03
N ARG A 355 5.11 10.44 -24.75
CA ARG A 355 4.88 11.61 -25.62
C ARG A 355 4.66 12.82 -24.71
N GLY A 356 5.66 13.70 -24.62
CA GLY A 356 5.47 15.06 -24.11
C GLY A 356 4.51 15.81 -25.04
N GLY A 357 3.29 16.05 -24.58
CA GLY A 357 2.33 16.91 -25.27
C GLY A 357 2.76 18.36 -25.16
N GLN A 358 3.31 18.90 -26.25
CA GLN A 358 3.28 20.34 -26.51
C GLN A 358 1.85 20.71 -26.91
N GLY A 359 1.01 21.03 -25.94
CA GLY A 359 -0.23 21.78 -26.17
C GLY A 359 0.07 23.27 -25.96
N LYS A 360 -0.15 24.08 -26.99
CA LYS A 360 -0.10 25.55 -26.88
C LYS A 360 -1.07 26.00 -25.80
N GLY A 361 -0.56 26.76 -24.81
CA GLY A 361 -1.37 27.31 -23.74
C GLY A 361 -2.44 28.26 -24.27
N SER A 362 -3.69 27.97 -23.91
CA SER A 362 -4.72 29.00 -23.75
C SER A 362 -4.77 29.40 -22.26
N PRO A 363 -5.01 30.68 -21.94
CA PRO A 363 -4.94 31.17 -20.57
C PRO A 363 -6.16 30.69 -19.79
N HIS A 364 -6.01 29.64 -18.99
CA HIS A 364 -7.01 29.32 -17.98
C HIS A 364 -6.93 30.35 -16.85
N ARG A 365 -7.96 31.19 -16.83
CA ARG A 365 -8.38 32.00 -15.69
C ARG A 365 -8.33 31.18 -14.41
N ALA A 366 -7.87 31.81 -13.33
CA ALA A 366 -8.03 31.33 -11.96
C ALA A 366 -9.49 30.93 -11.73
N ALA A 367 -9.74 29.62 -11.70
CA ALA A 367 -10.99 29.05 -11.25
C ALA A 367 -10.86 28.90 -9.74
N THR A 368 -11.64 29.72 -9.06
CA THR A 368 -12.02 29.63 -7.65
C THR A 368 -12.42 28.20 -7.27
N ASP A 369 -11.94 27.75 -6.12
CA ASP A 369 -12.42 26.57 -5.38
C ASP A 369 -13.94 26.42 -5.46
N PRO A 370 -14.43 25.22 -5.79
CA PRO A 370 -15.67 24.70 -5.24
C PRO A 370 -15.35 23.63 -4.18
N ALA A 371 -16.06 23.74 -3.06
CA ALA A 371 -15.89 23.00 -1.83
C ALA A 371 -16.63 21.65 -1.79
N GLU A 372 -16.37 20.92 -0.69
CA GLU A 372 -17.17 19.87 -0.03
C GLU A 372 -17.08 18.43 -0.59
N GLY A 373 -16.27 17.59 0.07
CA GLY A 373 -16.35 16.12 -0.12
C GLY A 373 -15.26 15.23 0.48
N GLU A 374 -14.11 15.74 0.95
CA GLU A 374 -13.05 14.86 1.47
C GLU A 374 -12.92 14.90 3.00
N HIS A 375 -13.28 13.81 3.68
CA HIS A 375 -12.80 13.56 5.05
C HIS A 375 -11.35 13.05 4.98
N PRO A 376 -10.33 13.86 5.34
CA PRO A 376 -8.94 13.45 5.31
C PRO A 376 -8.69 12.31 6.30
N LEU A 377 -7.68 11.48 6.02
CA LEU A 377 -7.25 10.43 6.95
C LEU A 377 -6.81 11.06 8.28
N ARG A 378 -7.46 10.69 9.37
CA ARG A 378 -7.17 11.12 10.73
C ARG A 378 -6.26 10.10 11.41
N GLU A 379 -5.08 10.52 11.85
CA GLU A 379 -4.19 9.64 12.62
C GLU A 379 -4.74 9.48 14.04
N VAL A 380 -4.83 8.24 14.52
CA VAL A 380 -5.33 7.90 15.84
C VAL A 380 -4.36 6.96 16.54
N ARG A 381 -4.47 6.91 17.86
CA ARG A 381 -3.73 5.99 18.72
C ARG A 381 -4.68 5.05 19.43
N VAL A 382 -4.27 3.79 19.56
CA VAL A 382 -4.94 2.79 20.38
C VAL A 382 -4.72 3.14 21.85
N ALA A 383 -5.72 3.73 22.49
CA ALA A 383 -5.67 4.09 23.90
C ALA A 383 -5.98 2.89 24.81
N GLU A 384 -6.78 1.95 24.33
CA GLU A 384 -7.18 0.76 25.08
C GLU A 384 -7.54 -0.39 24.12
N ILE A 385 -7.21 -1.62 24.52
CA ILE A 385 -7.68 -2.85 23.88
C ILE A 385 -8.44 -3.65 24.94
N ARG A 386 -9.76 -3.73 24.81
CA ARG A 386 -10.64 -4.44 25.74
C ARG A 386 -11.10 -5.75 25.13
N ARG A 387 -10.88 -6.87 25.82
CA ARG A 387 -11.37 -8.19 25.36
C ARG A 387 -12.83 -8.36 25.74
N GLU A 388 -13.72 -8.43 24.75
CA GLU A 388 -15.17 -8.61 24.95
C GLU A 388 -15.52 -10.09 25.03
N THR A 389 -14.91 -10.92 24.17
CA THR A 389 -15.09 -12.39 24.12
C THR A 389 -13.76 -13.07 23.78
N PRO A 390 -13.64 -14.42 23.82
CA PRO A 390 -12.45 -15.11 23.34
C PRO A 390 -12.06 -14.76 21.89
N SER A 391 -13.05 -14.40 21.06
CA SER A 391 -12.89 -14.10 19.64
C SER A 391 -13.11 -12.63 19.26
N THR A 392 -13.36 -11.72 20.21
CA THR A 392 -13.73 -10.32 19.92
C THR A 392 -13.04 -9.33 20.86
N VAL A 393 -12.50 -8.25 20.31
CA VAL A 393 -11.89 -7.14 21.07
C VAL A 393 -12.47 -5.80 20.65
N THR A 394 -12.59 -4.88 21.60
CA THR A 394 -12.90 -3.47 21.37
C THR A 394 -11.62 -2.64 21.41
N LEU A 395 -11.41 -1.79 20.42
CA LEU A 395 -10.35 -0.80 20.37
C LEU A 395 -10.93 0.56 20.72
N ALA A 396 -10.39 1.21 21.76
CA ALA A 396 -10.69 2.62 22.04
C ALA A 396 -9.61 3.49 21.41
N LEU A 397 -10.00 4.37 20.50
CA LEU A 397 -9.11 5.17 19.66
C LEU A 397 -9.17 6.64 20.06
N GLU A 398 -8.00 7.26 20.21
CA GLU A 398 -7.84 8.69 20.50
C GLU A 398 -7.17 9.40 19.33
N ASP A 399 -7.60 10.62 19.04
CA ASP A 399 -6.93 11.47 18.06
C ASP A 399 -5.56 11.95 18.57
N VAL A 400 -4.53 11.83 17.72
CA VAL A 400 -3.17 12.32 17.99
C VAL A 400 -2.84 13.62 17.26
N GLY A 401 -3.76 14.14 16.44
CA GLY A 401 -3.62 15.39 15.71
C GLY A 401 -3.51 16.62 16.61
N ARG A 402 -2.99 17.72 16.02
CA ARG A 402 -2.84 19.02 16.72
C ARG A 402 -4.17 19.65 17.12
N ASN A 403 -5.25 19.36 16.38
CA ASN A 403 -6.61 19.79 16.68
C ASN A 403 -7.42 18.59 17.18
N ARG A 404 -7.21 18.18 18.44
CA ARG A 404 -7.98 17.11 19.07
C ARG A 404 -9.47 17.49 19.10
N GLY A 405 -10.28 16.81 18.31
CA GLY A 405 -11.74 16.95 18.30
C GLY A 405 -12.45 15.66 18.71
N PRO A 406 -13.77 15.71 19.02
CA PRO A 406 -14.58 14.49 19.09
C PRO A 406 -14.63 13.76 17.74
N PHE A 407 -15.17 12.54 17.74
CA PHE A 407 -15.60 11.90 16.50
C PHE A 407 -17.09 12.19 16.33
N ASP A 408 -17.41 12.99 15.33
CA ASP A 408 -18.80 13.30 14.98
C ASP A 408 -19.30 12.25 13.99
N PHE A 409 -20.39 11.58 14.34
CA PHE A 409 -21.04 10.54 13.54
C PHE A 409 -22.47 10.30 14.01
N LEU A 410 -23.30 9.66 13.19
CA LEU A 410 -24.62 9.19 13.59
C LEU A 410 -24.53 7.74 14.13
N PRO A 411 -25.30 7.40 15.17
CA PRO A 411 -25.19 6.09 15.81
C PRO A 411 -25.58 4.98 14.84
N GLY A 412 -24.64 4.07 14.59
CA GLY A 412 -24.73 3.01 13.58
C GLY A 412 -23.70 3.15 12.45
N GLN A 413 -23.20 4.36 12.19
CA GLN A 413 -22.17 4.59 11.16
C GLN A 413 -20.84 3.90 11.49
N PHE A 414 -20.02 3.74 10.45
CA PHE A 414 -18.71 3.10 10.55
C PHE A 414 -17.56 4.03 10.21
N PHE A 415 -16.37 3.60 10.60
CA PHE A 415 -15.10 4.20 10.22
C PHE A 415 -14.24 3.17 9.49
N THR A 416 -13.51 3.61 8.48
CA THR A 416 -12.52 2.79 7.78
C THR A 416 -11.19 2.94 8.48
N LEU A 417 -10.74 1.88 9.14
CA LEU A 417 -9.41 1.79 9.73
C LEU A 417 -8.40 1.42 8.65
N VAL A 418 -7.26 2.10 8.67
CA VAL A 418 -6.14 1.91 7.76
C VAL A 418 -4.90 1.60 8.60
N ALA A 419 -4.30 0.45 8.32
CA ALA A 419 -3.06 -0.01 8.94
C ALA A 419 -2.10 -0.51 7.86
N ASP A 420 -0.80 -0.30 8.05
CA ASP A 420 0.22 -1.03 7.29
C ASP A 420 0.48 -2.36 8.02
N ILE A 421 0.21 -3.47 7.34
CA ILE A 421 0.42 -4.83 7.86
C ILE A 421 1.36 -5.55 6.89
N ASP A 422 2.59 -5.78 7.35
CA ASP A 422 3.67 -6.42 6.58
C ASP A 422 3.96 -5.72 5.24
N GLY A 423 4.03 -4.38 5.25
CA GLY A 423 4.35 -3.56 4.08
C GLY A 423 3.21 -3.45 3.05
N ARG A 424 1.99 -3.85 3.44
CA ARG A 424 0.78 -3.75 2.63
C ARG A 424 -0.25 -2.88 3.37
N PRO A 425 -0.76 -1.80 2.75
CA PRO A 425 -1.85 -1.03 3.33
C PRO A 425 -3.13 -1.87 3.34
N VAL A 426 -3.68 -2.11 4.53
CA VAL A 426 -4.93 -2.83 4.74
C VAL A 426 -5.98 -1.85 5.26
N ARG A 427 -7.11 -1.77 4.56
CA ARG A 427 -8.27 -0.92 4.89
C ARG A 427 -9.46 -1.78 5.28
N ARG A 428 -10.09 -1.55 6.43
CA ARG A 428 -11.30 -2.27 6.85
C ARG A 428 -12.28 -1.36 7.57
N ALA A 429 -13.55 -1.48 7.18
CA ALA A 429 -14.66 -0.80 7.84
C ALA A 429 -15.04 -1.51 9.14
N TYR A 430 -15.24 -0.74 10.21
CA TYR A 430 -15.82 -1.20 11.47
C TYR A 430 -16.83 -0.17 11.97
N SER A 431 -18.04 -0.63 12.28
CA SER A 431 -19.06 0.24 12.87
C SER A 431 -18.58 0.80 14.21
N ALA A 432 -18.86 2.08 14.43
CA ALA A 432 -18.66 2.67 15.73
C ALA A 432 -19.54 1.91 16.73
N SER A 433 -18.93 1.57 17.86
CA SER A 433 -19.62 0.96 19.00
C SER A 433 -19.82 1.98 20.12
N SER A 434 -19.07 3.09 20.15
CA SER A 434 -19.28 4.22 21.07
C SER A 434 -20.49 5.08 20.68
N ALA A 435 -20.94 5.94 21.60
CA ALA A 435 -21.93 6.97 21.28
C ALA A 435 -21.28 8.16 20.55
N PRO A 436 -22.01 8.86 19.67
CA PRO A 436 -21.58 10.15 19.11
C PRO A 436 -21.15 11.14 20.19
N GLY A 437 -20.15 11.97 19.90
CA GLY A 437 -19.64 12.97 20.86
C GLY A 437 -18.78 12.40 21.99
N SER A 438 -18.52 11.09 22.01
CA SER A 438 -17.57 10.48 22.95
C SER A 438 -16.15 11.02 22.71
N SER A 439 -15.36 11.13 23.78
CA SER A 439 -13.94 11.54 23.71
C SER A 439 -13.05 10.53 22.99
N ARG A 440 -13.51 9.27 22.89
CA ARG A 440 -12.84 8.18 22.17
C ARG A 440 -13.81 7.54 21.17
N LEU A 441 -13.27 7.14 20.02
CA LEU A 441 -13.97 6.27 19.09
C LEU A 441 -13.75 4.81 19.49
N GLU A 442 -14.81 4.08 19.82
CA GLU A 442 -14.71 2.64 20.04
C GLU A 442 -15.13 1.88 18.78
N VAL A 443 -14.28 0.96 18.30
CA VAL A 443 -14.62 -0.01 17.25
C VAL A 443 -14.38 -1.42 17.76
N THR A 444 -15.27 -2.34 17.41
CA THR A 444 -15.24 -3.71 17.93
C THR A 444 -14.97 -4.70 16.81
N VAL A 445 -13.88 -5.46 16.97
CA VAL A 445 -13.27 -6.31 15.94
C VAL A 445 -13.39 -7.76 16.37
N LYS A 446 -14.12 -8.55 15.58
CA LYS A 446 -14.18 -10.01 15.72
C LYS A 446 -13.10 -10.67 14.88
N HIS A 447 -12.44 -11.68 15.43
CA HIS A 447 -11.43 -12.46 14.74
C HIS A 447 -12.06 -13.29 13.60
N VAL A 448 -11.57 -13.07 12.38
CA VAL A 448 -11.85 -13.90 11.21
C VAL A 448 -10.56 -14.65 10.86
N GLY A 449 -10.63 -15.99 10.75
CA GLY A 449 -9.45 -16.85 10.63
C GLY A 449 -8.54 -16.56 9.43
N SER A 450 -9.11 -16.10 8.31
CA SER A 450 -8.37 -15.67 7.11
C SER A 450 -8.19 -14.14 7.02
N GLY A 451 -8.70 -13.38 7.99
CA GLY A 451 -8.71 -11.92 7.95
C GLY A 451 -7.39 -11.31 8.40
N ARG A 452 -6.69 -10.63 7.48
CA ARG A 452 -5.40 -9.94 7.79
C ARG A 452 -5.54 -8.89 8.90
N PHE A 453 -6.47 -7.96 8.77
CA PHE A 453 -6.66 -6.89 9.76
C PHE A 453 -7.12 -7.43 11.11
N SER A 454 -8.15 -8.29 11.13
CA SER A 454 -8.65 -8.87 12.38
C SER A 454 -7.56 -9.68 13.08
N THR A 455 -6.77 -10.46 12.34
CA THR A 455 -5.64 -11.21 12.92
C THR A 455 -4.60 -10.27 13.53
N HIS A 456 -4.24 -9.18 12.82
CA HIS A 456 -3.33 -8.17 13.34
C HIS A 456 -3.84 -7.54 14.64
N VAL A 457 -5.11 -7.14 14.69
CA VAL A 457 -5.75 -6.60 15.90
C VAL A 457 -5.65 -7.57 17.09
N HIS A 458 -5.86 -8.86 16.86
CA HIS A 458 -5.86 -9.85 17.95
C HIS A 458 -4.47 -10.33 18.38
N ARG A 459 -3.46 -10.27 17.49
CA ARG A 459 -2.14 -10.87 17.73
C ARG A 459 -1.02 -9.83 17.82
N GLY A 460 -1.02 -8.84 16.93
CA GLY A 460 0.06 -7.88 16.75
C GLY A 460 -0.18 -6.53 17.42
N LEU A 461 -1.40 -6.01 17.37
CA LEU A 461 -1.73 -4.65 17.83
C LEU A 461 -1.59 -4.52 19.35
N ARG A 462 -1.04 -3.39 19.80
CA ARG A 462 -0.80 -3.04 21.20
C ARG A 462 -1.35 -1.65 21.51
N VAL A 463 -1.52 -1.36 22.80
CA VAL A 463 -1.78 0.00 23.27
C VAL A 463 -0.63 0.91 22.84
N ASP A 464 -0.96 2.18 22.55
CA ASP A 464 -0.10 3.20 21.97
C ASP A 464 0.27 3.02 20.48
N ASP A 465 -0.13 1.92 19.84
CA ASP A 465 0.00 1.79 18.39
C ASP A 465 -0.80 2.86 17.66
N ARG A 466 -0.32 3.24 16.47
CA ARG A 466 -0.96 4.24 15.63
C ARG A 466 -1.66 3.59 14.44
N LEU A 467 -2.86 4.07 14.17
CA LEU A 467 -3.68 3.71 13.02
C LEU A 467 -4.11 5.00 12.32
N ALA A 468 -4.61 4.89 11.09
CA ALA A 468 -5.36 5.98 10.49
C ALA A 468 -6.83 5.58 10.38
N VAL A 469 -7.73 6.54 10.52
CA VAL A 469 -9.17 6.35 10.31
C VAL A 469 -9.70 7.34 9.28
N ARG A 470 -10.63 6.87 8.46
CA ARG A 470 -11.45 7.69 7.56
C ARG A 470 -12.91 7.49 7.92
N GLY A 471 -13.69 8.57 7.86
CA GLY A 471 -15.12 8.55 8.13
C GLY A 471 -15.56 9.75 8.97
N PRO A 472 -16.82 9.74 9.44
CA PRO A 472 -17.75 8.60 9.38
C PRO A 472 -18.27 8.28 7.98
N SER A 473 -18.82 7.08 7.81
CA SER A 473 -19.48 6.65 6.57
C SER A 473 -20.62 5.65 6.88
N GLY A 474 -21.47 5.40 5.88
CA GLY A 474 -22.57 4.45 5.97
C GLY A 474 -23.94 5.09 6.19
N SER A 475 -24.96 4.50 5.58
CA SER A 475 -26.38 4.90 5.67
C SER A 475 -27.14 4.15 6.78
N PHE A 476 -26.55 3.12 7.37
CA PHE A 476 -27.15 2.37 8.47
C PHE A 476 -26.98 3.10 9.79
N HIS A 477 -27.90 4.01 10.10
CA HIS A 477 -27.84 4.77 11.34
C HIS A 477 -29.22 5.15 11.86
N ALA A 478 -29.33 5.32 13.18
CA ALA A 478 -30.49 6.01 13.73
C ALA A 478 -30.31 7.52 13.52
N GLY A 479 -31.28 8.15 12.87
CA GLY A 479 -31.29 9.60 12.66
C GLY A 479 -31.37 10.39 13.98
N PRO A 480 -31.18 11.71 13.93
CA PRO A 480 -31.20 12.58 15.12
C PRO A 480 -32.57 12.67 15.80
N ARG A 481 -33.66 12.29 15.10
CA ARG A 481 -35.01 12.16 15.65
C ARG A 481 -35.53 10.74 15.42
N PRO A 482 -35.07 9.79 16.23
CA PRO A 482 -35.51 8.42 16.08
C PRO A 482 -36.95 8.22 16.60
N PRO A 483 -37.63 7.14 16.17
CA PRO A 483 -38.98 6.83 16.63
C PRO A 483 -39.00 6.51 18.14
N ARG A 484 -40.21 6.52 18.70
CA ARG A 484 -40.45 6.12 20.10
C ARG A 484 -40.00 4.68 20.34
N ASP A 485 -40.35 3.75 19.46
CA ASP A 485 -39.97 2.35 19.57
C ASP A 485 -38.89 2.01 18.55
N THR A 486 -37.77 1.46 19.03
CA THR A 486 -36.65 0.99 18.20
C THR A 486 -36.41 -0.49 18.44
N VAL A 487 -36.51 -1.30 17.39
CA VAL A 487 -36.28 -2.73 17.44
C VAL A 487 -34.92 -3.04 16.79
N LEU A 488 -34.02 -3.64 17.55
CA LEU A 488 -32.67 -3.99 17.13
C LEU A 488 -32.56 -5.51 17.06
N ILE A 489 -32.17 -6.06 15.91
CA ILE A 489 -31.98 -7.50 15.73
C ILE A 489 -30.56 -7.72 15.21
N ALA A 490 -29.75 -8.43 16.01
CA ALA A 490 -28.34 -8.62 15.73
C ALA A 490 -27.91 -10.08 15.87
N ALA A 491 -26.91 -10.48 15.09
CA ALA A 491 -26.19 -11.73 15.30
C ALA A 491 -24.67 -11.54 15.30
N GLY A 492 -24.02 -12.12 16.31
CA GLY A 492 -22.57 -12.02 16.48
C GLY A 492 -22.10 -10.56 16.50
N SER A 493 -21.13 -10.22 15.64
CA SER A 493 -20.58 -8.86 15.56
C SER A 493 -21.58 -7.82 15.01
N GLY A 494 -22.73 -8.21 14.47
CA GLY A 494 -23.77 -7.26 14.06
C GLY A 494 -24.36 -6.43 15.21
N VAL A 495 -24.04 -6.76 16.47
CA VAL A 495 -24.43 -5.97 17.65
C VAL A 495 -23.65 -4.65 17.77
N THR A 496 -22.55 -4.46 17.04
CA THR A 496 -21.70 -3.27 17.18
C THR A 496 -22.38 -1.94 16.86
N PRO A 497 -23.09 -1.77 15.71
CA PRO A 497 -23.84 -0.55 15.44
C PRO A 497 -25.03 -0.40 16.40
N MET A 498 -25.64 -1.53 16.82
CA MET A 498 -26.74 -1.54 17.80
C MET A 498 -26.28 -0.98 19.14
N MET A 499 -25.06 -1.30 19.56
CA MET A 499 -24.47 -0.78 20.79
C MET A 499 -24.29 0.74 20.73
N SER A 500 -23.87 1.28 19.59
CA SER A 500 -23.81 2.73 19.38
C SER A 500 -25.18 3.38 19.49
N MET A 501 -26.21 2.79 18.87
CA MET A 501 -27.61 3.26 18.97
C MET A 501 -28.13 3.22 20.40
N ILE A 502 -27.87 2.13 21.14
CA ILE A 502 -28.26 2.00 22.55
C ILE A 502 -27.57 3.06 23.40
N ARG A 503 -26.25 3.19 23.29
CA ARG A 503 -25.47 4.16 24.09
C ARG A 503 -25.90 5.60 23.80
N ALA A 504 -26.05 5.96 22.53
CA ALA A 504 -26.50 7.30 22.12
C ALA A 504 -27.88 7.62 22.70
N ARG A 505 -28.79 6.65 22.64
CA ARG A 505 -30.17 6.86 23.06
C ARG A 505 -30.34 6.90 24.58
N ILE A 506 -29.66 6.00 25.30
CA ILE A 506 -29.70 6.00 26.76
C ILE A 506 -29.07 7.28 27.33
N ALA A 507 -28.05 7.84 26.66
CA ALA A 507 -27.46 9.11 27.05
C ALA A 507 -28.43 10.30 26.90
N ASP A 508 -29.35 10.24 25.92
CA ASP A 508 -30.47 11.18 25.82
C ASP A 508 -31.55 10.83 26.86
N ARG A 509 -31.69 11.67 27.89
CA ARG A 509 -32.63 11.48 29.01
C ARG A 509 -33.98 12.15 28.79
N THR A 510 -34.22 12.72 27.61
CA THR A 510 -35.39 13.58 27.35
C THR A 510 -36.59 12.83 26.75
N GLY A 511 -36.40 11.62 26.23
CA GLY A 511 -37.43 10.85 25.51
C GLY A 511 -38.07 9.70 26.32
N PRO A 512 -39.36 9.38 26.08
CA PRO A 512 -40.03 8.18 26.57
C PRO A 512 -39.77 6.95 25.68
N ASP A 513 -38.63 6.92 25.00
CA ASP A 513 -38.34 5.95 23.95
C ASP A 513 -37.90 4.60 24.51
N ARG A 514 -38.22 3.55 23.75
CA ARG A 514 -38.01 2.14 24.10
C ARG A 514 -37.18 1.45 23.04
N ILE A 515 -36.25 0.63 23.51
CA ILE A 515 -35.35 -0.18 22.69
C ILE A 515 -35.55 -1.65 23.06
N ALA A 516 -35.81 -2.47 22.06
CA ALA A 516 -35.83 -3.92 22.20
C ALA A 516 -34.70 -4.53 21.36
N LEU A 517 -33.72 -5.15 22.01
CA LEU A 517 -32.63 -5.86 21.36
C LEU A 517 -32.86 -7.37 21.40
N LEU A 518 -32.89 -8.01 20.23
CA LEU A 518 -32.74 -9.45 20.06
C LEU A 518 -31.33 -9.74 19.56
N CYS A 519 -30.52 -10.40 20.40
CA CYS A 519 -29.13 -10.71 20.07
C CYS A 519 -28.91 -12.23 20.00
N SER A 520 -28.53 -12.72 18.83
CA SER A 520 -28.21 -14.13 18.58
C SER A 520 -26.69 -14.37 18.62
N SER A 521 -26.26 -15.26 19.52
CA SER A 521 -24.86 -15.67 19.68
C SER A 521 -24.71 -17.19 19.61
N ARG A 522 -23.47 -17.70 19.51
CA ARG A 522 -23.22 -19.16 19.50
C ARG A 522 -23.53 -19.78 20.86
N ASP A 523 -22.97 -19.19 21.89
CA ASP A 523 -23.06 -19.57 23.30
C ASP A 523 -22.87 -18.31 24.16
N THR A 524 -22.90 -18.48 25.48
CA THR A 524 -22.80 -17.38 26.46
C THR A 524 -21.46 -16.65 26.41
N GLU A 525 -20.35 -17.35 26.10
CA GLU A 525 -19.00 -16.75 26.06
C GLU A 525 -18.82 -15.86 24.83
N GLU A 526 -19.66 -16.04 23.81
CA GLU A 526 -19.63 -15.30 22.55
C GLU A 526 -20.68 -14.17 22.50
N ILE A 527 -21.26 -13.80 23.65
CA ILE A 527 -22.10 -12.59 23.76
C ILE A 527 -21.19 -11.36 23.88
N ILE A 528 -21.05 -10.62 22.79
CA ILE A 528 -20.29 -9.37 22.77
C ILE A 528 -21.04 -8.31 23.61
N PHE A 529 -20.32 -7.56 24.45
CA PHE A 529 -20.85 -6.59 25.42
C PHE A 529 -21.77 -7.16 26.51
N ALA A 530 -21.71 -8.46 26.83
CA ALA A 530 -22.63 -9.13 27.76
C ALA A 530 -22.81 -8.39 29.09
N GLY A 531 -21.71 -7.99 29.73
CA GLY A 531 -21.73 -7.28 31.01
C GLY A 531 -22.38 -5.90 30.92
N GLU A 532 -22.07 -5.15 29.86
CA GLU A 532 -22.62 -3.81 29.68
C GLU A 532 -24.09 -3.82 29.30
N LEU A 533 -24.51 -4.69 28.38
CA LEU A 533 -25.92 -4.86 28.00
C LEU A 533 -26.77 -5.27 29.21
N SER A 534 -26.27 -6.20 30.04
CA SER A 534 -26.95 -6.62 31.27
C SER A 534 -27.04 -5.50 32.30
N ARG A 535 -26.03 -4.63 32.38
CA ARG A 535 -26.05 -3.45 33.25
C ARG A 535 -27.05 -2.42 32.74
N LEU A 536 -27.00 -2.04 31.47
CA LEU A 536 -27.90 -1.05 30.89
C LEU A 536 -29.37 -1.49 30.96
N ALA A 537 -29.67 -2.77 30.72
CA ALA A 537 -31.04 -3.29 30.84
C ALA A 537 -31.57 -3.26 32.29
N ARG A 538 -30.69 -3.42 33.29
CA ARG A 538 -31.06 -3.28 34.71
C ARG A 538 -31.20 -1.83 35.14
N ASP A 539 -30.33 -0.96 34.66
CA ASP A 539 -30.32 0.47 35.01
C ASP A 539 -31.48 1.22 34.33
N PHE A 540 -31.95 0.74 33.18
CA PHE A 540 -33.00 1.37 32.37
C PHE A 540 -34.09 0.36 31.92
N PRO A 541 -34.78 -0.33 32.86
CA PRO A 541 -35.69 -1.42 32.53
C PRO A 541 -36.92 -0.99 31.71
N ASP A 542 -37.35 0.26 31.86
CA ASP A 542 -38.47 0.82 31.10
C ASP A 542 -38.08 1.23 29.67
N ARG A 543 -36.78 1.40 29.40
CA ARG A 543 -36.25 1.90 28.13
C ARG A 543 -35.48 0.86 27.33
N LEU A 544 -34.85 -0.13 27.95
CA LEU A 544 -34.05 -1.14 27.25
C LEU A 544 -34.44 -2.55 27.71
N SER A 545 -34.87 -3.36 26.74
CA SER A 545 -35.03 -4.81 26.93
C SER A 545 -34.06 -5.56 26.03
N VAL A 546 -33.35 -6.55 26.59
CA VAL A 546 -32.38 -7.38 25.86
C VAL A 546 -32.81 -8.83 25.95
N THR A 547 -32.91 -9.49 24.80
CA THR A 547 -33.19 -10.93 24.68
C THR A 547 -32.01 -11.60 23.99
N HIS A 548 -31.45 -12.62 24.62
CA HIS A 548 -30.36 -13.42 24.05
C HIS A 548 -30.88 -14.76 23.54
N VAL A 549 -30.47 -15.14 22.34
CA VAL A 549 -30.71 -16.47 21.76
C VAL A 549 -29.36 -17.13 21.52
N LEU A 550 -29.18 -18.35 22.05
CA LEU A 550 -27.93 -19.08 21.95
C LEU A 550 -28.08 -20.22 20.96
N THR A 551 -27.51 -20.08 19.77
CA THR A 551 -27.75 -21.02 18.68
C THR A 551 -27.33 -22.47 18.97
N ARG A 552 -26.37 -22.70 19.88
CA ARG A 552 -26.01 -24.05 20.34
C ARG A 552 -27.05 -24.70 21.25
N ARG A 553 -27.84 -23.90 21.98
CA ARG A 553 -28.85 -24.37 22.94
C ARG A 553 -30.26 -24.32 22.34
N ASP A 554 -30.59 -23.21 21.69
CA ASP A 554 -31.95 -22.85 21.26
C ASP A 554 -32.18 -23.09 19.76
N GLY A 555 -31.12 -23.43 19.01
CA GLY A 555 -31.15 -23.46 17.54
C GLY A 555 -31.00 -22.06 16.91
N ARG A 556 -30.86 -22.03 15.58
CA ARG A 556 -30.82 -20.75 14.84
C ARG A 556 -32.21 -20.12 14.82
N LEU A 557 -32.26 -18.79 14.88
CA LEU A 557 -33.52 -18.04 14.73
C LEU A 557 -34.17 -18.34 13.38
N ASP A 558 -35.39 -18.85 13.44
CA ASP A 558 -36.28 -19.07 12.32
C ASP A 558 -37.41 -18.03 12.32
N ALA A 559 -38.28 -18.09 11.30
CA ALA A 559 -39.39 -17.15 11.15
C ALA A 559 -40.32 -17.17 12.37
N ASP A 560 -40.66 -18.35 12.88
CA ASP A 560 -41.55 -18.49 14.04
C ASP A 560 -40.93 -17.92 15.32
N GLY A 561 -39.61 -18.09 15.51
CA GLY A 561 -38.88 -17.53 16.64
C GLY A 561 -38.88 -16.01 16.63
N VAL A 562 -38.61 -15.40 15.47
CA VAL A 562 -38.67 -13.94 15.28
C VAL A 562 -40.10 -13.44 15.48
N GLU A 563 -41.08 -14.11 14.89
CA GLU A 563 -42.51 -13.77 14.99
C GLU A 563 -43.01 -13.82 16.45
N ARG A 564 -42.73 -14.91 17.17
CA ARG A 564 -43.08 -15.02 18.61
C ARG A 564 -42.44 -13.92 19.43
N TRP A 565 -41.16 -13.61 19.17
CA TRP A 565 -40.47 -12.57 19.90
C TRP A 565 -41.08 -11.19 19.63
N LEU A 566 -41.29 -10.83 18.36
CA LEU A 566 -41.94 -9.57 17.98
C LEU A 566 -43.35 -9.44 18.57
N THR A 567 -44.15 -10.50 18.55
CA THR A 567 -45.49 -10.53 19.20
C THR A 567 -45.39 -10.29 20.70
N SER A 568 -44.39 -10.87 21.38
CA SER A 568 -44.20 -10.64 22.82
C SER A 568 -43.80 -9.20 23.18
N ARG A 569 -43.22 -8.46 22.23
CA ARG A 569 -42.75 -7.09 22.44
C ARG A 569 -43.79 -6.04 22.07
N SER A 570 -44.73 -6.38 21.19
CA SER A 570 -45.76 -5.48 20.65
C SER A 570 -45.21 -4.10 20.26
N PRO A 571 -44.26 -4.00 19.31
CA PRO A 571 -43.74 -2.72 18.87
C PRO A 571 -44.86 -1.82 18.33
N ALA A 572 -44.76 -0.51 18.56
CA ALA A 572 -45.68 0.47 17.99
C ALA A 572 -45.66 0.45 16.43
N GLY A 573 -46.73 0.95 15.81
CA GLY A 573 -46.85 0.98 14.34
C GLY A 573 -45.88 1.93 13.64
N ASP A 574 -45.28 2.87 14.36
CA ASP A 574 -44.22 3.77 13.91
C ASP A 574 -42.81 3.31 14.33
N ALA A 575 -42.67 2.05 14.78
CA ALA A 575 -41.38 1.50 15.19
C ALA A 575 -40.44 1.33 13.99
N HIS A 576 -39.14 1.59 14.21
CA HIS A 576 -38.12 1.27 13.22
C HIS A 576 -37.33 0.02 13.63
N TYR A 577 -36.99 -0.79 12.64
CA TYR A 577 -36.31 -2.07 12.78
C TYR A 577 -34.91 -1.97 12.18
N TYR A 578 -33.89 -2.26 12.97
CA TYR A 578 -32.49 -2.26 12.53
C TYR A 578 -31.96 -3.69 12.63
N VAL A 579 -31.51 -4.23 11.50
CA VAL A 579 -31.09 -5.63 11.39
C VAL A 579 -29.67 -5.72 10.88
N CYS A 580 -28.78 -6.38 11.63
CA CYS A 580 -27.41 -6.61 11.19
C CYS A 580 -26.92 -8.00 11.61
N GLY A 581 -26.47 -8.80 10.64
CA GLY A 581 -26.01 -10.15 10.90
C GLY A 581 -25.76 -10.94 9.61
N PRO A 582 -25.62 -12.27 9.70
CA PRO A 582 -25.52 -13.15 8.54
C PRO A 582 -26.79 -13.07 7.66
N GLU A 583 -26.60 -13.19 6.34
CA GLU A 583 -27.69 -13.10 5.34
C GLU A 583 -28.92 -13.95 5.68
N PRO A 584 -28.80 -15.23 6.08
CA PRO A 584 -29.98 -16.05 6.38
C PRO A 584 -30.86 -15.48 7.50
N LEU A 585 -30.27 -14.82 8.51
CA LEU A 585 -31.05 -14.16 9.55
C LEU A 585 -31.76 -12.92 9.01
N MET A 586 -31.05 -12.11 8.21
CA MET A 586 -31.61 -10.89 7.66
C MET A 586 -32.77 -11.19 6.70
N ASP A 587 -32.68 -12.26 5.91
CA ASP A 587 -33.75 -12.75 5.03
C ASP A 587 -34.99 -13.18 5.83
N VAL A 588 -34.79 -13.96 6.90
CA VAL A 588 -35.86 -14.41 7.79
C VAL A 588 -36.58 -13.20 8.40
N VAL A 589 -35.83 -12.26 8.98
CA VAL A 589 -36.41 -11.08 9.61
C VAL A 589 -37.16 -10.22 8.59
N ARG A 590 -36.60 -10.01 7.40
CA ARG A 590 -37.28 -9.28 6.32
C ARG A 590 -38.61 -9.94 5.95
N SER A 591 -38.61 -11.26 5.77
CA SER A 591 -39.82 -12.01 5.42
C SER A 591 -40.90 -11.87 6.49
N VAL A 592 -40.51 -11.93 7.76
CA VAL A 592 -41.44 -11.77 8.89
C VAL A 592 -42.01 -10.36 8.95
N LEU A 593 -41.17 -9.33 8.83
CA LEU A 593 -41.61 -7.93 8.85
C LEU A 593 -42.53 -7.59 7.66
N ALA A 594 -42.21 -8.11 6.47
CA ALA A 594 -43.08 -7.98 5.31
C ALA A 594 -44.44 -8.68 5.51
N GLY A 595 -44.45 -9.88 6.11
CA GLY A 595 -45.68 -10.60 6.47
C GLY A 595 -46.54 -9.86 7.49
N ARG A 596 -45.93 -9.02 8.34
CA ARG A 596 -46.61 -8.12 9.28
C ARG A 596 -47.07 -6.80 8.65
N GLY A 597 -46.76 -6.56 7.38
CA GLY A 597 -47.08 -5.32 6.69
C GLY A 597 -46.25 -4.12 7.13
N VAL A 598 -45.05 -4.33 7.70
CA VAL A 598 -44.14 -3.25 8.06
C VAL A 598 -43.63 -2.56 6.78
N PRO A 599 -43.77 -1.24 6.64
CA PRO A 599 -43.23 -0.49 5.50
C PRO A 599 -41.71 -0.65 5.36
N ASP A 600 -41.21 -0.76 4.14
CA ASP A 600 -39.77 -0.97 3.87
C ASP A 600 -38.89 0.19 4.41
N GLU A 601 -39.42 1.42 4.42
CA GLU A 601 -38.77 2.61 4.99
C GLU A 601 -38.51 2.51 6.51
N GLN A 602 -39.24 1.64 7.20
CA GLN A 602 -39.04 1.36 8.63
C GLN A 602 -38.03 0.23 8.88
N VAL A 603 -37.54 -0.45 7.83
CA VAL A 603 -36.64 -1.61 7.92
C VAL A 603 -35.25 -1.27 7.40
N HIS A 604 -34.31 -1.11 8.32
CA HIS A 604 -32.93 -0.72 8.08
C HIS A 604 -32.04 -1.96 8.18
N ARG A 605 -31.13 -2.17 7.22
CA ARG A 605 -30.28 -3.36 7.16
C ARG A 605 -28.83 -3.02 6.84
N GLU A 606 -27.90 -3.74 7.46
CA GLU A 606 -26.47 -3.65 7.16
C GLU A 606 -25.83 -5.05 7.08
N ARG A 607 -25.04 -5.27 6.03
CA ARG A 607 -24.33 -6.53 5.76
C ARG A 607 -22.83 -6.36 6.00
N TYR A 608 -22.24 -7.30 6.75
CA TYR A 608 -20.79 -7.41 6.95
C TYR A 608 -20.21 -8.54 6.10
N THR A 609 -20.13 -8.34 4.79
CA THR A 609 -19.42 -9.27 3.90
C THR A 609 -18.27 -8.57 3.21
N SER A 610 -17.14 -9.27 3.16
CA SER A 610 -16.03 -8.98 2.24
C SER A 610 -16.15 -9.97 1.09
N GLY A 611 -16.22 -9.47 -0.14
CA GLY A 611 -16.34 -10.29 -1.35
C GLY A 611 -17.72 -10.20 -2.00
N ALA A 612 -17.71 -10.22 -3.33
CA ALA A 612 -18.93 -10.26 -4.13
C ALA A 612 -19.75 -11.51 -3.85
N ASP A 613 -21.07 -11.40 -4.01
CA ASP A 613 -21.93 -12.57 -4.11
C ASP A 613 -21.56 -13.32 -5.40
N THR A 614 -20.81 -14.42 -5.25
CA THR A 614 -20.28 -15.23 -6.36
C THR A 614 -21.38 -15.95 -7.15
N GLY A 615 -22.62 -15.95 -6.66
CA GLY A 615 -23.76 -16.63 -7.25
C GLY A 615 -24.18 -16.13 -8.64
N SER A 616 -23.63 -15.01 -9.10
CA SER A 616 -23.94 -14.43 -10.42
C SER A 616 -22.69 -14.10 -11.25
N ALA A 617 -21.49 -14.49 -10.83
CA ALA A 617 -20.28 -14.20 -11.60
C ALA A 617 -20.16 -15.16 -12.80
N THR A 618 -19.63 -14.66 -13.92
CA THR A 618 -19.31 -15.51 -15.08
C THR A 618 -18.28 -16.59 -14.72
N THR A 619 -18.31 -17.73 -15.41
CA THR A 619 -17.35 -18.83 -15.22
C THR A 619 -16.05 -18.66 -15.98
N VAL A 620 -15.93 -17.61 -16.80
CA VAL A 620 -14.75 -17.29 -17.60
C VAL A 620 -14.24 -15.89 -17.25
N PRO A 621 -12.91 -15.66 -17.25
CA PRO A 621 -12.35 -14.34 -16.96
C PRO A 621 -12.89 -13.28 -17.91
N GLN A 622 -13.16 -12.09 -17.38
CA GLN A 622 -13.64 -10.94 -18.16
C GLN A 622 -12.56 -9.86 -18.24
N GLU A 623 -12.43 -9.22 -19.40
CA GLU A 623 -11.53 -8.08 -19.56
C GLU A 623 -12.15 -6.82 -18.94
N MET A 624 -11.41 -6.10 -18.09
CA MET A 624 -11.77 -4.79 -17.58
C MET A 624 -10.77 -3.74 -18.08
N THR A 625 -11.27 -2.71 -18.74
CA THR A 625 -10.50 -1.50 -19.07
C THR A 625 -10.84 -0.39 -18.08
N VAL A 626 -9.83 0.24 -17.50
CA VAL A 626 -9.97 1.37 -16.58
C VAL A 626 -9.55 2.65 -17.31
N GLU A 627 -10.40 3.65 -17.27
CA GLU A 627 -10.22 4.96 -17.90
C GLU A 627 -10.31 6.09 -16.85
N GLU A 628 -9.70 7.23 -17.16
CA GLU A 628 -9.85 8.49 -16.43
C GLU A 628 -10.15 9.57 -17.48
N ASP A 629 -11.34 10.17 -17.43
CA ASP A 629 -11.82 11.16 -18.43
C ASP A 629 -11.76 10.62 -19.87
N GLY A 630 -12.18 9.37 -20.06
CA GLY A 630 -12.13 8.66 -21.35
C GLY A 630 -10.72 8.31 -21.83
N ARG A 631 -9.68 8.49 -21.00
CA ARG A 631 -8.31 8.06 -21.30
C ARG A 631 -8.01 6.74 -20.60
N ALA A 632 -7.75 5.69 -21.39
CA ALA A 632 -7.32 4.39 -20.86
C ALA A 632 -6.06 4.49 -19.98
N LEU A 633 -6.20 4.09 -18.72
CA LEU A 633 -5.13 3.91 -17.74
C LEU A 633 -4.51 2.51 -17.82
N GLY A 634 -5.33 1.49 -18.12
CA GLY A 634 -4.87 0.13 -18.32
C GLY A 634 -6.01 -0.88 -18.45
N THR A 635 -5.65 -2.11 -18.78
CA THR A 635 -6.57 -3.23 -18.98
C THR A 635 -6.10 -4.41 -18.14
N VAL A 636 -7.03 -5.12 -17.50
CA VAL A 636 -6.77 -6.26 -16.61
C VAL A 636 -7.82 -7.35 -16.81
N MET A 637 -7.43 -8.61 -16.63
CA MET A 637 -8.38 -9.73 -16.55
C MET A 637 -8.94 -9.86 -15.14
N VAL A 638 -10.26 -9.91 -15.03
CA VAL A 638 -10.99 -10.14 -13.79
C VAL A 638 -11.39 -11.62 -13.75
N GLU A 639 -10.86 -12.35 -12.78
CA GLU A 639 -11.13 -13.78 -12.62
C GLU A 639 -12.58 -14.03 -12.13
N PRO A 640 -13.17 -15.21 -12.43
CA PRO A 640 -14.47 -15.60 -11.89
C PRO A 640 -14.57 -15.41 -10.37
N GLY A 641 -15.55 -14.60 -9.93
CA GLY A 641 -15.79 -14.29 -8.52
C GLY A 641 -14.86 -13.23 -7.91
N GLN A 642 -13.93 -12.68 -8.68
CA GLN A 642 -13.09 -11.55 -8.29
C GLN A 642 -13.82 -10.22 -8.55
N THR A 643 -13.72 -9.28 -7.60
CA THR A 643 -14.29 -7.94 -7.79
C THR A 643 -13.45 -7.09 -8.75
N LEU A 644 -14.07 -6.10 -9.39
CA LEU A 644 -13.38 -5.12 -10.23
C LEU A 644 -12.25 -4.41 -9.46
N LEU A 645 -12.48 -4.06 -8.20
CA LEU A 645 -11.48 -3.43 -7.34
C LEU A 645 -10.29 -4.36 -7.07
N GLU A 646 -10.54 -5.62 -6.72
CA GLU A 646 -9.47 -6.58 -6.47
C GLU A 646 -8.58 -6.78 -7.69
N ALA A 647 -9.19 -6.95 -8.87
CA ALA A 647 -8.45 -7.09 -10.12
C ALA A 647 -7.65 -5.82 -10.44
N GLY A 648 -8.29 -4.64 -10.34
CA GLY A 648 -7.63 -3.36 -10.61
C GLY A 648 -6.46 -3.08 -9.66
N LEU A 649 -6.64 -3.29 -8.35
CA LEU A 649 -5.56 -3.11 -7.37
C LEU A 649 -4.44 -4.14 -7.53
N ALA A 650 -4.77 -5.40 -7.85
CA ALA A 650 -3.77 -6.44 -8.10
C ALA A 650 -2.92 -6.11 -9.35
N ALA A 651 -3.50 -5.44 -10.34
CA ALA A 651 -2.81 -4.89 -11.50
C ALA A 651 -2.28 -3.45 -11.29
N GLY A 652 -2.30 -2.93 -10.06
CA GLY A 652 -1.75 -1.62 -9.74
C GLY A 652 -2.46 -0.41 -10.36
N LEU A 653 -3.67 -0.60 -10.89
CA LEU A 653 -4.49 0.49 -11.41
C LEU A 653 -4.96 1.37 -10.24
N ALA A 654 -5.05 2.67 -10.51
CA ALA A 654 -5.47 3.66 -9.52
C ALA A 654 -6.99 3.54 -9.26
N MET A 655 -7.40 2.52 -8.53
CA MET A 655 -8.81 2.28 -8.23
C MET A 655 -9.24 3.08 -6.99
N PRO A 656 -10.26 3.96 -7.10
CA PRO A 656 -10.78 4.67 -5.95
C PRO A 656 -11.47 3.66 -5.02
N HIS A 657 -11.19 3.72 -3.71
CA HIS A 657 -11.79 2.83 -2.71
C HIS A 657 -11.51 3.25 -1.26
N SER A 658 -12.35 2.79 -0.33
CA SER A 658 -12.12 2.93 1.12
C SER A 658 -12.66 1.74 1.91
N CYS A 659 -13.98 1.59 2.07
CA CYS A 659 -14.57 0.60 2.98
C CYS A 659 -14.42 -0.86 2.52
N THR A 660 -14.30 -1.09 1.20
CA THR A 660 -14.24 -2.42 0.55
C THR A 660 -15.47 -3.32 0.75
N VAL A 661 -16.61 -2.73 1.15
CA VAL A 661 -17.86 -3.47 1.43
C VAL A 661 -19.09 -2.84 0.77
N GLY A 662 -18.89 -1.89 -0.14
CA GLY A 662 -19.99 -1.30 -0.93
C GLY A 662 -20.84 -0.23 -0.23
N ASN A 663 -20.43 0.27 0.95
CA ASN A 663 -21.27 1.15 1.78
C ASN A 663 -20.79 2.61 1.91
N CYS A 664 -19.58 2.96 1.44
CA CYS A 664 -19.05 4.33 1.60
C CYS A 664 -19.10 5.19 0.33
N GLY A 665 -19.26 4.60 -0.86
CA GLY A 665 -19.26 5.34 -2.12
C GLY A 665 -17.88 5.65 -2.72
N ASP A 666 -16.78 5.62 -1.97
CA ASP A 666 -15.43 5.90 -2.51
C ASP A 666 -15.00 4.98 -3.68
N CYS A 667 -15.67 3.83 -3.88
CA CYS A 667 -15.37 2.90 -4.97
C CYS A 667 -16.32 3.05 -6.18
N MET A 668 -17.18 4.07 -6.14
CA MET A 668 -18.14 4.40 -7.18
C MET A 668 -17.43 4.95 -8.40
N VAL A 669 -17.77 4.36 -9.55
CA VAL A 669 -17.22 4.73 -10.86
C VAL A 669 -18.32 4.62 -11.88
N ARG A 670 -18.15 5.27 -13.02
CA ARG A 670 -19.12 5.20 -14.12
C ARG A 670 -18.81 4.04 -15.05
N LEU A 671 -19.79 3.19 -15.32
CA LEU A 671 -19.68 2.12 -16.31
C LEU A 671 -19.89 2.70 -17.71
N ARG A 672 -18.86 2.68 -18.55
CA ARG A 672 -18.90 3.16 -19.94
C ARG A 672 -19.33 2.07 -20.93
N GLY A 673 -19.11 0.81 -20.58
CA GLY A 673 -19.53 -0.33 -21.40
C GLY A 673 -19.46 -1.64 -20.63
N GLY A 674 -20.24 -2.62 -21.09
CA GLY A 674 -20.36 -3.94 -20.48
C GLY A 674 -21.41 -4.02 -19.37
N GLU A 675 -21.44 -5.14 -18.66
CA GLU A 675 -22.39 -5.43 -17.59
C GLU A 675 -21.67 -5.83 -16.30
N VAL A 676 -22.17 -5.34 -15.17
CA VAL A 676 -21.63 -5.62 -13.82
C VAL A 676 -22.77 -6.04 -12.91
N VAL A 677 -22.57 -7.12 -12.17
CA VAL A 677 -23.43 -7.50 -11.03
C VAL A 677 -22.77 -7.04 -9.75
N GLN A 678 -23.54 -6.46 -8.83
CA GLN A 678 -23.05 -6.00 -7.52
C GLN A 678 -24.03 -6.39 -6.42
N GLY A 679 -23.49 -6.73 -5.25
CA GLY A 679 -24.31 -7.18 -4.12
C GLY A 679 -25.19 -6.07 -3.55
N GLU A 680 -26.36 -6.43 -3.04
CA GLU A 680 -27.30 -5.56 -2.31
C GLU A 680 -27.44 -6.02 -0.85
N PRO A 681 -27.80 -5.14 0.09
CA PRO A 681 -27.92 -3.68 -0.06
C PRO A 681 -26.54 -2.99 -0.20
N ASN A 682 -26.47 -1.89 -0.94
CA ASN A 682 -25.28 -1.05 -1.09
C ASN A 682 -25.61 0.46 -1.04
N CYS A 683 -24.60 1.32 -1.13
CA CYS A 683 -24.79 2.77 -1.00
C CYS A 683 -25.31 3.50 -2.27
N LEU A 684 -25.52 2.82 -3.40
CA LEU A 684 -25.98 3.48 -4.62
C LEU A 684 -27.48 3.77 -4.57
N THR A 685 -27.85 5.01 -4.90
CA THR A 685 -29.25 5.39 -5.10
C THR A 685 -29.82 4.77 -6.39
N PRO A 686 -31.16 4.61 -6.50
CA PRO A 686 -31.79 4.19 -7.75
C PRO A 686 -31.41 5.07 -8.96
N GLN A 687 -31.25 6.38 -8.73
CA GLN A 687 -30.82 7.32 -9.75
C GLN A 687 -29.40 7.05 -10.23
N GLN A 688 -28.43 6.93 -9.32
CA GLN A 688 -27.03 6.60 -9.66
C GLN A 688 -26.93 5.28 -10.43
N LYS A 689 -27.70 4.25 -10.02
CA LYS A 689 -27.78 2.98 -10.76
C LYS A 689 -28.29 3.20 -12.19
N SER A 690 -29.34 4.00 -12.36
CA SER A 690 -29.90 4.31 -13.69
C SER A 690 -28.96 5.12 -14.59
N GLU A 691 -28.06 5.92 -13.99
CA GLU A 691 -27.05 6.71 -14.69
C GLU A 691 -25.78 5.92 -15.05
N GLY A 692 -25.73 4.63 -14.66
CA GLY A 692 -24.66 3.71 -14.99
C GLY A 692 -23.52 3.66 -13.96
N TYR A 693 -23.74 4.13 -12.72
CA TYR A 693 -22.74 4.03 -11.67
C TYR A 693 -22.69 2.61 -11.06
N VAL A 694 -21.47 2.15 -10.78
CA VAL A 694 -21.19 0.84 -10.19
C VAL A 694 -20.16 0.97 -9.06
N LEU A 695 -20.19 0.03 -8.11
CA LEU A 695 -19.25 -0.05 -7.00
C LEU A 695 -18.18 -1.10 -7.28
N THR A 696 -16.98 -0.67 -7.65
CA THR A 696 -15.88 -1.59 -8.01
C THR A 696 -15.52 -2.57 -6.89
N CYS A 697 -15.73 -2.18 -5.63
CA CYS A 697 -15.38 -2.96 -4.45
C CYS A 697 -16.29 -4.15 -4.14
N VAL A 698 -17.47 -4.21 -4.75
CA VAL A 698 -18.43 -5.31 -4.59
C VAL A 698 -19.03 -5.77 -5.92
N GLY A 699 -18.64 -5.12 -7.03
CA GLY A 699 -19.07 -5.43 -8.38
C GLY A 699 -18.17 -6.48 -9.04
N CYS A 700 -18.79 -7.43 -9.74
CA CYS A 700 -18.16 -8.41 -10.61
C CYS A 700 -18.66 -8.24 -12.05
N PRO A 701 -17.80 -8.39 -13.07
CA PRO A 701 -18.20 -8.26 -14.45
C PRO A 701 -19.00 -9.50 -14.94
N LEU A 702 -20.08 -9.24 -15.68
CA LEU A 702 -20.84 -10.22 -16.44
C LEU A 702 -20.38 -10.34 -17.90
N SER A 703 -19.66 -9.33 -18.39
CA SER A 703 -19.05 -9.26 -19.71
C SER A 703 -17.71 -8.51 -19.63
N GLY A 704 -17.01 -8.34 -20.76
CA GLY A 704 -15.95 -7.32 -20.83
C GLY A 704 -16.51 -5.94 -20.49
N VAL A 705 -15.81 -5.18 -19.65
CA VAL A 705 -16.28 -3.90 -19.09
C VAL A 705 -15.28 -2.77 -19.27
N THR A 706 -15.79 -1.54 -19.37
CA THR A 706 -14.99 -0.31 -19.30
C THR A 706 -15.51 0.58 -18.18
N VAL A 707 -14.66 0.94 -17.23
CA VAL A 707 -15.00 1.80 -16.08
C VAL A 707 -14.20 3.10 -16.12
N ASP A 708 -14.85 4.22 -15.81
CA ASP A 708 -14.25 5.55 -15.78
C ASP A 708 -14.20 6.07 -14.33
N ILE A 709 -12.98 6.38 -13.85
CA ILE A 709 -12.70 6.73 -12.46
C ILE A 709 -12.67 8.24 -12.19
N ALA A 710 -12.77 9.09 -13.22
CA ALA A 710 -12.65 10.54 -13.08
C ALA A 710 -13.94 11.23 -12.58
N ASP A 711 -15.07 10.53 -12.69
CA ASP A 711 -16.43 11.08 -12.53
C ASP A 711 -17.12 10.36 -11.35
N PRO A 712 -16.91 10.77 -10.08
CA PRO A 712 -17.67 10.25 -8.94
C PRO A 712 -19.09 10.84 -8.84
#